data_AF-A0A5J4RMV2-F1
#
_entry.id   AF-A0A5J4RMV2-F1
#
_cell.length_a   1.000
_cell.length_b   1.000
_cell.length_c   1.000
_cell.angle_alpha   90.00
_cell.angle_beta   90.00
_cell.angle_gamma   90.00
#
_symmetry.space_group_name_H-M   'P 1'
#
loop_
_entity.id
_entity.type
_entity.pdbx_description
1 polymer ?
#
loop_
_entity_poly.entity_id
_entity_poly.type
_entity_poly.pdbx_seq_one_letter_code
_entity_poly.pdbx_strand_id
1 'polypeptide(L)'
;MRLFRQPHGYSLIFIKIKSKQMCKYIHYNFIIICLLLINSIEAQNTWNFDNSSPLRSNKNISLILHSIRNYPEIVEGIKGKGFRTDGYTTWLTSNFIPSEKISVISGWFAIESFPTDTAGFYGVRNIDADEAISLCVDRYGSIILNLFQDNKYNYISTASKIDRFEWVNLLLSIGKEEIDIYINGEKIFSMVNQLKSDFYNELIIAKDFRDKKSGIHGLTFINGIADEIKIWNEPSDLSSIKDNVSALLGKKPVLTIPETRFKNDFSRPKYHLLPAANWTNETHGFFYHQDRYHIFNQKNASNLFLGQINWGHFSSLDLINWTEHKPSITPEPGYDCNGIWSGHAVINDDNTPVLIYTAGGQKMGVGLAFPKDENLTEWVKYEKNPVIWGQPESYTRTDLRDQYVWKEKDAWYMIIGFGVVENGLEKGAVLLYKSKDIKEWKFIDTMFEGDPDIDDSGIFWEMPVFWKHGDKYTLLVNKVPHKGIPAKAMYWTGEFKNEKFIPDHKIPYNLEVVNRLLSPSVSYDRSGLATAIAIIPDEIGSWAAYNHGWTHLYSIPRVWNFNNGLIEQSPHPSLRQLRGDRIEISENIISKGKPLKLADNNHQLEIKATVNPNGSKKFGFYIHKNFDNSEYTKIYYDATNEEVVIDQRYSSLQTYIPLNIRKGKYKLDLFSSVDFHIFIDGSVVEVFINSKDAFTTRIFPQKEDSCQIELFTEDTEMKAKAELWYLKSAKINTDF
;
A
#
# COMPACT_ATOMS: atom_id res chain seq x y z
N MET A 1 -32.60 56.01 39.96
CA MET A 1 -33.18 56.47 41.24
C MET A 1 -32.06 56.40 42.29
N ARG A 2 -31.73 57.56 42.87
CA ARG A 2 -30.78 57.85 43.99
C ARG A 2 -31.01 56.89 45.19
N LEU A 3 -30.10 56.60 46.15
CA LEU A 3 -28.97 57.31 46.76
C LEU A 3 -28.17 56.34 47.70
N PHE A 4 -26.91 56.69 48.00
CA PHE A 4 -25.97 56.08 48.95
C PHE A 4 -26.36 56.24 50.44
N ARG A 5 -25.94 55.30 51.32
CA ARG A 5 -24.95 55.46 52.44
C ARG A 5 -25.13 54.42 53.57
N GLN A 6 -24.03 53.74 53.93
CA GLN A 6 -23.69 53.13 55.24
C GLN A 6 -23.18 54.23 56.22
N PRO A 7 -22.82 54.02 57.54
CA PRO A 7 -22.26 52.79 58.18
C PRO A 7 -22.55 52.53 59.69
N HIS A 8 -22.10 51.37 60.22
CA HIS A 8 -21.20 51.17 61.39
C HIS A 8 -21.50 49.92 62.27
N GLY A 9 -20.42 49.22 62.66
CA GLY A 9 -20.36 48.42 63.91
C GLY A 9 -19.69 47.05 63.81
N TYR A 10 -18.35 46.99 63.72
CA TYR A 10 -17.57 45.76 63.91
C TYR A 10 -17.05 45.67 65.35
N SER A 11 -17.22 44.51 66.00
CA SER A 11 -16.51 44.10 67.22
C SER A 11 -15.54 42.97 66.87
N LEU A 12 -14.24 43.21 67.05
CA LEU A 12 -13.17 42.24 66.84
C LEU A 12 -12.88 41.48 68.16
N ILE A 13 -13.07 40.17 68.15
CA ILE A 13 -12.51 39.24 69.15
C ILE A 13 -11.19 38.71 68.59
N PHE A 14 -10.10 39.01 69.30
CA PHE A 14 -8.77 38.45 69.05
C PHE A 14 -8.70 37.01 69.57
N ILE A 15 -8.47 36.05 68.67
CA ILE A 15 -7.86 34.75 69.02
C ILE A 15 -6.52 34.65 68.28
N LYS A 16 -5.45 34.65 69.07
CA LYS A 16 -4.05 34.58 68.65
C LYS A 16 -3.65 33.10 68.64
N ILE A 17 -3.60 32.46 67.47
CA ILE A 17 -2.99 31.13 67.30
C ILE A 17 -1.86 31.22 66.26
N LYS A 18 -0.70 30.67 66.64
CA LYS A 18 0.61 30.74 65.98
C LYS A 18 0.59 30.20 64.54
N SER A 19 0.68 31.09 63.54
CA SER A 19 0.70 30.73 62.10
C SER A 19 2.09 30.49 61.48
N LYS A 20 3.19 30.56 62.25
CA LYS A 20 4.55 30.38 61.67
C LYS A 20 4.99 28.93 61.47
N GLN A 21 4.37 27.95 62.12
CA GLN A 21 4.69 26.52 61.92
C GLN A 21 3.87 25.87 60.79
N MET A 22 2.60 26.24 60.61
CA MET A 22 1.72 25.65 59.59
C MET A 22 2.09 26.06 58.16
N CYS A 23 2.47 27.33 57.93
CA CYS A 23 3.00 27.76 56.62
C CYS A 23 4.34 27.12 56.27
N LYS A 24 5.20 26.81 57.26
CA LYS A 24 6.45 26.08 57.02
C LYS A 24 6.19 24.62 56.63
N TYR A 25 5.20 23.96 57.23
CA TYR A 25 4.83 22.58 56.87
C TYR A 25 4.20 22.47 55.48
N ILE A 26 3.36 23.43 55.07
CA ILE A 26 2.77 23.44 53.72
C ILE A 26 3.82 23.77 52.65
N HIS A 27 4.75 24.70 52.94
CA HIS A 27 5.84 25.02 52.02
C HIS A 27 6.89 23.91 51.94
N TYR A 28 7.21 23.23 53.06
CA TYR A 28 8.07 22.05 53.06
C TYR A 28 7.42 20.88 52.32
N ASN A 29 6.12 20.62 52.48
CA ASN A 29 5.45 19.55 51.76
C ASN A 29 5.35 19.85 50.25
N PHE A 30 5.13 21.11 49.84
CA PHE A 30 5.13 21.48 48.42
C PHE A 30 6.54 21.39 47.80
N ILE A 31 7.57 21.82 48.54
CA ILE A 31 8.98 21.68 48.11
C ILE A 31 9.42 20.22 48.11
N ILE A 32 8.95 19.38 49.04
CA ILE A 32 9.22 17.93 49.08
C ILE A 32 8.48 17.23 47.95
N ILE A 33 7.23 17.58 47.64
CA ILE A 33 6.49 17.03 46.50
C ILE A 33 7.14 17.44 45.18
N CYS A 34 7.56 18.72 45.04
CA CYS A 34 8.34 19.16 43.89
C CYS A 34 9.72 18.48 43.83
N LEU A 35 10.44 18.29 44.94
CA LEU A 35 11.73 17.58 44.99
C LEU A 35 11.57 16.09 44.71
N LEU A 36 10.48 15.45 45.12
CA LEU A 36 10.16 14.05 44.82
C LEU A 36 9.78 13.87 43.34
N LEU A 37 9.02 14.82 42.77
CA LEU A 37 8.71 14.86 41.33
C LEU A 37 9.94 15.20 40.47
N ILE A 38 10.88 16.00 40.97
CA ILE A 38 12.15 16.30 40.29
C ILE A 38 13.11 15.10 40.39
N ASN A 39 13.21 14.44 41.55
CA ASN A 39 14.06 13.26 41.74
C ASN A 39 13.56 12.02 40.95
N SER A 40 12.25 11.86 40.73
CA SER A 40 11.72 10.74 39.94
C SER A 40 11.98 10.89 38.43
N ILE A 41 12.06 12.13 37.93
CA ILE A 41 12.42 12.44 36.54
C ILE A 41 13.94 12.28 36.31
N GLU A 42 14.78 12.57 37.32
CA GLU A 42 16.25 12.38 37.25
C GLU A 42 16.70 10.91 37.22
N ALA A 43 15.85 9.97 37.66
CA ALA A 43 16.18 8.53 37.65
C ALA A 43 16.04 7.87 36.26
N GLN A 44 15.20 8.41 35.36
CA GLN A 44 14.83 7.76 34.10
C GLN A 44 15.83 8.04 32.97
N ASN A 45 16.17 7.01 32.20
CA ASN A 45 16.83 7.15 30.91
C ASN A 45 15.76 7.30 29.83
N THR A 46 15.73 8.43 29.12
CA THR A 46 14.68 8.76 28.14
C THR A 46 15.28 9.05 26.76
N TRP A 47 14.70 8.46 25.72
CA TRP A 47 14.89 8.82 24.32
C TRP A 47 13.60 9.48 23.78
N ASN A 48 13.69 10.78 23.48
CA ASN A 48 12.59 11.60 22.96
C ASN A 48 12.83 12.10 21.53
N PHE A 49 13.94 11.70 20.89
CA PHE A 49 14.27 11.99 19.48
C PHE A 49 14.31 13.47 19.04
N ASP A 50 14.19 14.43 19.96
CA ASP A 50 14.09 15.87 19.69
C ASP A 50 15.43 16.55 19.39
N ASN A 51 16.53 15.93 19.81
CA ASN A 51 17.85 16.57 19.83
C ASN A 51 18.56 16.49 18.47
N SER A 52 19.61 17.30 18.30
CA SER A 52 20.53 17.20 17.14
C SER A 52 21.21 15.83 17.03
N SER A 53 21.25 15.07 18.12
CA SER A 53 21.61 13.65 18.17
C SER A 53 20.39 12.84 18.59
N PRO A 54 19.44 12.55 17.67
CA PRO A 54 18.12 12.02 18.02
C PRO A 54 18.18 10.60 18.64
N LEU A 55 19.30 9.90 18.47
CA LEU A 55 19.52 8.54 19.01
C LEU A 55 20.21 8.53 20.38
N ARG A 56 20.41 9.68 21.03
CA ARG A 56 21.01 9.78 22.37
C ARG A 56 19.96 10.08 23.44
N SER A 57 20.03 9.38 24.56
CA SER A 57 19.17 9.66 25.72
C SER A 57 19.62 10.91 26.50
N ASN A 58 18.77 11.34 27.42
CA ASN A 58 19.08 12.37 28.43
C ASN A 58 20.32 12.04 29.31
N LYS A 59 20.71 10.76 29.44
CA LYS A 59 21.93 10.33 30.14
C LYS A 59 23.05 9.87 29.19
N ASN A 60 23.03 10.32 27.93
CA ASN A 60 24.04 10.05 26.90
C ASN A 60 24.21 8.57 26.47
N ILE A 61 23.20 7.73 26.70
CA ILE A 61 23.19 6.37 26.14
C ILE A 61 22.79 6.47 24.66
N SER A 62 23.63 5.91 23.79
CA SER A 62 23.38 5.94 22.35
C SER A 62 22.66 4.68 21.87
N LEU A 63 21.69 4.88 20.98
CA LEU A 63 21.08 3.84 20.17
C LEU A 63 21.83 3.72 18.84
N ILE A 64 21.88 2.49 18.33
CA ILE A 64 22.46 2.12 17.04
C ILE A 64 21.30 1.92 16.07
N LEU A 65 21.32 2.65 14.97
CA LEU A 65 20.37 2.46 13.87
C LEU A 65 20.76 1.25 13.03
N HIS A 66 19.79 0.38 12.79
CA HIS A 66 19.85 -0.65 11.77
C HIS A 66 18.76 -0.34 10.74
N SER A 67 19.17 -0.09 9.50
CA SER A 67 18.27 0.21 8.38
C SER A 67 19.02 0.05 7.06
N ILE A 68 18.30 -0.10 5.96
CA ILE A 68 18.85 0.12 4.62
C ILE A 68 19.21 1.59 4.36
N ARG A 69 18.70 2.49 5.21
CA ARG A 69 18.97 3.93 5.17
C ARG A 69 20.09 4.27 6.15
N ASN A 70 20.95 5.22 5.78
CA ASN A 70 22.08 5.65 6.61
C ASN A 70 21.72 6.73 7.65
N TYR A 71 20.43 7.05 7.82
CA TYR A 71 19.95 8.07 8.74
C TYR A 71 18.60 7.66 9.34
N PRO A 72 18.31 8.05 10.61
CA PRO A 72 17.01 7.80 11.21
C PRO A 72 15.97 8.75 10.63
N GLU A 73 14.78 8.24 10.36
CA GLU A 73 13.64 9.07 9.95
C GLU A 73 12.94 9.61 11.20
N ILE A 74 12.92 10.94 11.33
CA ILE A 74 12.39 11.64 12.49
C ILE A 74 11.14 12.42 12.07
N VAL A 75 10.00 12.10 12.69
CA VAL A 75 8.68 12.67 12.37
C VAL A 75 8.05 13.30 13.61
N GLU A 76 6.81 13.78 13.51
CA GLU A 76 6.07 14.28 14.68
C GLU A 76 5.79 13.13 15.67
N GLY A 77 6.21 13.31 16.92
CA GLY A 77 6.03 12.35 18.01
C GLY A 77 4.76 12.62 18.82
N ILE A 78 4.50 11.80 19.85
CA ILE A 78 3.46 12.10 20.84
C ILE A 78 3.81 13.41 21.57
N LYS A 79 5.11 13.66 21.71
CA LYS A 79 5.69 14.89 22.22
C LYS A 79 6.94 15.23 21.41
N GLY A 80 6.89 16.34 20.67
CA GLY A 80 8.05 16.76 19.89
C GLY A 80 8.26 15.84 18.68
N LYS A 81 9.30 15.03 18.71
CA LYS A 81 9.74 14.19 17.60
C LYS A 81 9.73 12.70 17.95
N GLY A 82 9.41 11.87 16.96
CA GLY A 82 9.42 10.41 17.08
C GLY A 82 10.25 9.74 16.01
N PHE A 83 10.69 8.52 16.29
CA PHE A 83 11.42 7.66 15.36
C PHE A 83 10.46 6.86 14.48
N ARG A 84 10.51 7.04 13.16
CA ARG A 84 9.67 6.34 12.17
C ARG A 84 10.37 5.06 11.68
N THR A 85 9.63 3.96 11.67
CA THR A 85 10.07 2.68 11.09
C THR A 85 9.36 2.38 9.77
N ASP A 86 9.68 1.26 9.12
CA ASP A 86 9.12 0.85 7.82
C ASP A 86 8.48 -0.55 7.81
N GLY A 87 8.54 -1.27 8.93
CA GLY A 87 7.94 -2.60 9.06
C GLY A 87 8.79 -3.77 8.59
N TYR A 88 10.00 -3.55 8.06
CA TYR A 88 10.82 -4.66 7.55
C TYR A 88 12.34 -4.47 7.62
N THR A 89 12.86 -3.23 7.77
CA THR A 89 14.32 -2.99 7.81
C THR A 89 14.80 -2.09 8.93
N THR A 90 13.93 -1.30 9.55
CA THR A 90 14.36 -0.20 10.40
C THR A 90 14.08 -0.49 11.88
N TRP A 91 15.13 -0.57 12.69
CA TRP A 91 15.06 -0.79 14.14
C TRP A 91 16.26 -0.18 14.88
N LEU A 92 16.19 -0.15 16.21
CA LEU A 92 17.26 0.37 17.06
C LEU A 92 17.75 -0.69 18.05
N THR A 93 19.04 -0.67 18.36
CA THR A 93 19.61 -1.43 19.48
C THR A 93 20.48 -0.54 20.38
N SER A 94 20.84 -1.01 21.57
CA SER A 94 21.89 -0.39 22.40
C SER A 94 22.86 -1.44 22.91
N ASN A 95 24.16 -1.13 22.89
CA ASN A 95 25.24 -1.99 23.41
C ASN A 95 25.58 -1.62 24.86
N PHE A 96 24.59 -1.57 25.77
CA PHE A 96 24.73 -0.94 27.08
C PHE A 96 25.64 -1.70 28.06
N ILE A 97 26.55 -0.99 28.76
CA ILE A 97 27.07 -1.34 30.10
C ILE A 97 27.33 -0.01 30.85
N PRO A 98 26.60 0.32 31.93
CA PRO A 98 27.00 -0.11 33.28
C PRO A 98 25.85 -0.55 34.22
N SER A 99 26.07 -1.69 34.91
CA SER A 99 25.71 -2.05 36.29
C SER A 99 24.35 -1.66 36.93
N GLU A 100 23.36 -1.20 36.17
CA GLU A 100 22.05 -0.82 36.71
C GLU A 100 20.97 -1.80 36.26
N LYS A 101 20.20 -2.30 37.23
CA LYS A 101 19.04 -3.17 37.00
C LYS A 101 17.99 -2.43 36.17
N ILE A 102 17.52 -3.03 35.07
CA ILE A 102 16.33 -2.55 34.35
C ILE A 102 15.12 -3.30 34.91
N SER A 103 14.26 -2.60 35.62
CA SER A 103 13.02 -3.18 36.17
C SER A 103 11.78 -2.68 35.44
N VAL A 104 11.87 -1.55 34.71
CA VAL A 104 10.71 -1.02 33.99
C VAL A 104 11.13 -0.41 32.66
N ILE A 105 10.31 -0.65 31.64
CA ILE A 105 10.43 -0.07 30.30
C ILE A 105 9.07 0.50 29.92
N SER A 106 9.04 1.70 29.36
CA SER A 106 7.83 2.32 28.80
C SER A 106 8.13 2.99 27.46
N GLY A 107 7.16 3.04 26.57
CA GLY A 107 7.28 3.78 25.32
C GLY A 107 5.93 4.10 24.73
N TRP A 108 5.90 5.15 23.90
CA TRP A 108 4.74 5.50 23.08
C TRP A 108 4.92 4.99 21.66
N PHE A 109 3.86 4.38 21.14
CA PHE A 109 3.84 3.82 19.81
C PHE A 109 2.58 4.20 19.07
N ALA A 110 2.69 4.38 17.76
CA ALA A 110 1.55 4.40 16.86
C ALA A 110 1.90 3.56 15.64
N ILE A 111 1.08 2.57 15.29
CA ILE A 111 1.35 1.67 14.16
C ILE A 111 0.38 1.92 13.01
N GLU A 112 0.91 1.90 11.78
CA GLU A 112 0.12 2.02 10.55
C GLU A 112 -0.57 0.70 10.19
N SER A 113 0.13 -0.41 10.43
CA SER A 113 -0.33 -1.76 10.13
C SER A 113 0.10 -2.75 11.19
N PHE A 114 -0.70 -3.79 11.38
CA PHE A 114 -0.27 -4.97 12.11
C PHE A 114 0.80 -5.72 11.30
N PRO A 115 1.81 -6.32 11.96
CA PRO A 115 2.90 -7.01 11.29
C PRO A 115 2.42 -8.24 10.52
N THR A 116 3.26 -8.77 9.63
CA THR A 116 2.95 -10.02 8.91
C THR A 116 3.01 -11.26 9.83
N ASP A 117 3.71 -11.16 10.96
CA ASP A 117 3.84 -12.25 11.95
C ASP A 117 3.67 -11.69 13.37
N THR A 118 4.72 -11.72 14.19
CA THR A 118 4.76 -11.07 15.51
C THR A 118 5.98 -10.17 15.57
N ALA A 119 5.77 -8.90 15.91
CA ALA A 119 6.79 -7.87 15.96
C ALA A 119 6.95 -7.28 17.37
N GLY A 120 8.17 -6.86 17.71
CA GLY A 120 8.47 -6.26 19.02
C GLY A 120 8.34 -4.75 19.01
N PHE A 121 7.69 -4.17 20.02
CA PHE A 121 7.79 -2.73 20.30
C PHE A 121 9.13 -2.39 20.92
N TYR A 122 9.51 -3.18 21.93
CA TYR A 122 10.81 -3.15 22.58
C TYR A 122 11.05 -4.46 23.32
N GLY A 123 12.31 -4.69 23.68
CA GLY A 123 12.71 -5.77 24.56
C GLY A 123 14.07 -5.52 25.18
N VAL A 124 14.35 -6.24 26.27
CA VAL A 124 15.66 -6.25 26.90
C VAL A 124 16.21 -7.67 27.00
N ARG A 125 17.53 -7.79 26.88
CA ARG A 125 18.24 -9.08 26.95
C ARG A 125 19.45 -8.98 27.86
N ASN A 126 19.65 -10.06 28.61
CA ASN A 126 20.91 -10.38 29.26
C ASN A 126 21.69 -11.27 28.31
N ILE A 127 22.67 -10.70 27.62
CA ILE A 127 23.50 -11.42 26.65
C ILE A 127 24.23 -12.59 27.33
N ASP A 128 24.70 -12.39 28.56
CA ASP A 128 25.52 -13.38 29.27
C ASP A 128 24.70 -14.56 29.78
N ALA A 129 23.45 -14.32 30.20
CA ALA A 129 22.52 -15.37 30.62
C ALA A 129 21.69 -15.95 29.47
N ASP A 130 21.84 -15.39 28.26
CA ASP A 130 21.04 -15.72 27.08
C ASP A 130 19.52 -15.68 27.35
N GLU A 131 19.08 -14.64 28.06
CA GLU A 131 17.71 -14.49 28.51
C GLU A 131 17.15 -13.14 28.07
N ALA A 132 15.96 -13.13 27.48
CA ALA A 132 15.33 -11.90 27.00
C ALA A 132 13.84 -11.84 27.32
N ILE A 133 13.32 -10.62 27.36
CA ILE A 133 11.91 -10.32 27.49
C ILE A 133 11.54 -9.19 26.54
N SER A 134 10.48 -9.38 25.74
CA SER A 134 9.99 -8.38 24.80
C SER A 134 8.48 -8.18 24.95
N LEU A 135 8.02 -6.95 24.73
CA LEU A 135 6.62 -6.65 24.52
C LEU A 135 6.35 -6.53 23.01
N CYS A 136 5.42 -7.34 22.51
CA CYS A 136 5.19 -7.56 21.11
C CYS A 136 3.72 -7.36 20.72
N VAL A 137 3.46 -7.30 19.41
CA VAL A 137 2.13 -7.33 18.80
C VAL A 137 2.07 -8.39 17.72
N ASP A 138 0.97 -9.15 17.66
CA ASP A 138 0.71 -10.10 16.58
C ASP A 138 0.05 -9.45 15.35
N ARG A 139 -0.15 -10.24 14.30
CA ARG A 139 -0.80 -9.82 13.05
C ARG A 139 -2.28 -9.42 13.18
N TYR A 140 -2.88 -9.50 14.37
CA TYR A 140 -4.27 -9.12 14.66
C TYR A 140 -4.38 -8.04 15.75
N GLY A 141 -3.26 -7.44 16.14
CA GLY A 141 -3.20 -6.38 17.15
C GLY A 141 -3.18 -6.85 18.59
N SER A 142 -3.08 -8.16 18.85
CA SER A 142 -3.01 -8.69 20.22
C SER A 142 -1.64 -8.37 20.82
N ILE A 143 -1.63 -7.88 22.05
CA ILE A 143 -0.40 -7.66 22.81
C ILE A 143 0.11 -8.99 23.36
N ILE A 144 1.37 -9.28 23.06
CA ILE A 144 2.04 -10.54 23.37
C ILE A 144 3.28 -10.25 24.21
N LEU A 145 3.45 -11.00 25.30
CA LEU A 145 4.72 -11.05 26.03
C LEU A 145 5.59 -12.16 25.46
N ASN A 146 6.81 -11.85 25.05
CA ASN A 146 7.80 -12.85 24.65
C ASN A 146 8.80 -13.05 25.79
N LEU A 147 8.96 -14.29 26.24
CA LEU A 147 10.04 -14.70 27.15
C LEU A 147 10.99 -15.61 26.37
N PHE A 148 12.27 -15.23 26.31
CA PHE A 148 13.33 -16.05 25.74
C PHE A 148 14.21 -16.60 26.85
N GLN A 149 14.18 -17.93 27.03
CA GLN A 149 14.96 -18.66 28.03
C GLN A 149 15.28 -20.06 27.51
N ASP A 150 16.41 -20.63 27.94
CA ASP A 150 16.80 -22.00 27.60
C ASP A 150 16.71 -22.28 26.08
N ASN A 151 17.15 -21.30 25.26
CA ASN A 151 17.08 -21.30 23.79
C ASN A 151 15.67 -21.40 23.18
N LYS A 152 14.63 -20.97 23.89
CA LYS A 152 13.23 -21.03 23.42
C LYS A 152 12.53 -19.70 23.61
N TYR A 153 11.79 -19.29 22.60
CA TYR A 153 10.83 -18.20 22.67
C TYR A 153 9.47 -18.72 23.12
N ASN A 154 8.91 -18.11 24.15
CA ASN A 154 7.57 -18.38 24.66
C ASN A 154 6.71 -17.13 24.53
N TYR A 155 5.72 -17.19 23.64
CA TYR A 155 4.80 -16.08 23.35
C TYR A 155 3.51 -16.27 24.15
N ILE A 156 3.25 -15.35 25.07
CA ILE A 156 2.12 -15.38 26.00
C ILE A 156 1.16 -14.25 25.61
N SER A 157 -0.06 -14.59 25.22
CA SER A 157 -1.09 -13.59 24.91
C SER A 157 -1.61 -12.94 26.17
N THR A 158 -1.74 -11.61 26.14
CA THR A 158 -2.37 -10.84 27.22
C THR A 158 -3.89 -10.74 27.09
N ALA A 159 -4.47 -11.31 26.02
CA ALA A 159 -5.86 -11.11 25.58
C ALA A 159 -6.27 -9.65 25.33
N SER A 160 -5.33 -8.70 25.43
CA SER A 160 -5.55 -7.28 25.15
C SER A 160 -5.14 -6.95 23.72
N LYS A 161 -5.82 -5.97 23.12
CA LYS A 161 -5.55 -5.51 21.76
C LYS A 161 -5.25 -4.02 21.73
N ILE A 162 -4.57 -3.60 20.67
CA ILE A 162 -4.38 -2.20 20.33
C ILE A 162 -4.97 -1.90 18.96
N ASP A 163 -5.34 -0.65 18.77
CA ASP A 163 -5.80 -0.14 17.49
C ASP A 163 -4.65 0.41 16.65
N ARG A 164 -4.82 0.35 15.33
CA ARG A 164 -3.92 1.01 14.38
C ARG A 164 -4.28 2.49 14.30
N PHE A 165 -3.31 3.32 13.92
CA PHE A 165 -3.49 4.77 13.76
C PHE A 165 -3.89 5.52 15.03
N GLU A 166 -3.60 4.94 16.19
CA GLU A 166 -3.76 5.56 17.50
C GLU A 166 -2.45 5.50 18.27
N TRP A 167 -2.23 6.49 19.12
CA TRP A 167 -1.12 6.45 20.07
C TRP A 167 -1.47 5.51 21.23
N VAL A 168 -0.55 4.60 21.54
CA VAL A 168 -0.61 3.71 22.69
C VAL A 168 0.65 3.88 23.53
N ASN A 169 0.46 4.02 24.84
CA ASN A 169 1.55 3.86 25.79
C ASN A 169 1.61 2.41 26.26
N LEU A 170 2.79 1.81 26.16
CA LEU A 170 3.04 0.44 26.58
C LEU A 170 4.11 0.43 27.64
N LEU A 171 3.80 -0.10 28.82
CA LEU A 171 4.75 -0.24 29.92
C LEU A 171 4.86 -1.70 30.35
N LEU A 172 6.09 -2.17 30.47
CA LEU A 172 6.47 -3.48 30.99
C LEU A 172 7.24 -3.29 32.29
N SER A 173 6.73 -3.84 33.39
CA SER A 173 7.39 -3.88 34.69
C SER A 173 7.85 -5.31 34.99
N ILE A 174 9.14 -5.48 35.22
CA ILE A 174 9.84 -6.74 35.49
C ILE A 174 10.20 -6.74 36.98
N GLY A 175 9.23 -7.07 37.82
CA GLY A 175 9.41 -7.19 39.27
C GLY A 175 10.11 -8.50 39.65
N LYS A 176 10.56 -8.62 40.91
CA LYS A 176 11.19 -9.87 41.39
C LYS A 176 10.23 -11.07 41.40
N GLU A 177 8.97 -10.82 41.74
CA GLU A 177 7.94 -11.86 41.87
C GLU A 177 6.97 -11.87 40.69
N GLU A 178 6.69 -10.71 40.10
CA GLU A 178 5.68 -10.53 39.06
C GLU A 178 6.22 -9.73 37.87
N ILE A 179 5.75 -10.09 36.67
CA ILE A 179 5.85 -9.29 35.45
C ILE A 179 4.47 -8.69 35.18
N ASP A 180 4.41 -7.36 35.05
CA ASP A 180 3.19 -6.62 34.80
C ASP A 180 3.26 -5.86 33.47
N ILE A 181 2.14 -5.80 32.76
CA ILE A 181 1.98 -5.01 31.54
C ILE A 181 0.85 -4.00 31.74
N TYR A 182 1.12 -2.77 31.31
CA TYR A 182 0.17 -1.69 31.31
C TYR A 182 -0.03 -1.17 29.88
N ILE A 183 -1.29 -0.95 29.52
CA ILE A 183 -1.68 -0.24 28.30
C ILE A 183 -2.33 1.06 28.73
N ASN A 184 -1.85 2.18 28.20
CA ASN A 184 -2.41 3.50 28.47
C ASN A 184 -2.52 3.83 29.98
N GLY A 185 -1.55 3.37 30.76
CA GLY A 185 -1.50 3.58 32.21
C GLY A 185 -2.37 2.64 33.04
N GLU A 186 -3.07 1.67 32.43
CA GLU A 186 -3.88 0.68 33.11
C GLU A 186 -3.23 -0.70 33.09
N LYS A 187 -3.13 -1.38 34.25
CA LYS A 187 -2.61 -2.74 34.36
C LYS A 187 -3.58 -3.71 33.69
N ILE A 188 -3.14 -4.37 32.62
CA ILE A 188 -3.95 -5.31 31.84
C ILE A 188 -3.58 -6.77 32.06
N PHE A 189 -2.34 -7.03 32.50
CA PHE A 189 -1.78 -8.37 32.58
C PHE A 189 -0.76 -8.44 33.71
N SER A 190 -0.70 -9.61 34.34
CA SER A 190 0.25 -9.95 35.39
C SER A 190 0.55 -11.43 35.34
N MET A 191 1.81 -11.81 35.54
CA MET A 191 2.21 -13.20 35.71
C MET A 191 3.38 -13.32 36.68
N VAL A 192 3.57 -14.52 37.24
CA VAL A 192 4.77 -14.82 38.05
C VAL A 192 6.02 -14.64 37.20
N ASN A 193 7.01 -13.92 37.72
CA ASN A 193 8.30 -13.77 37.06
C ASN A 193 9.08 -15.09 37.10
N GLN A 194 9.38 -15.62 35.92
CA GLN A 194 10.14 -16.85 35.73
C GLN A 194 11.58 -16.58 35.25
N LEU A 195 11.95 -15.30 35.08
CA LEU A 195 13.27 -14.85 34.63
C LEU A 195 14.32 -15.07 35.72
N LYS A 196 15.48 -15.58 35.31
CA LYS A 196 16.63 -15.81 36.21
C LYS A 196 17.49 -14.55 36.34
N SER A 197 17.44 -13.67 35.35
CA SER A 197 18.24 -12.45 35.27
C SER A 197 17.61 -11.34 36.09
N ASP A 198 18.45 -10.69 36.89
CA ASP A 198 18.15 -9.42 37.56
C ASP A 198 18.74 -8.20 36.81
N PHE A 199 19.36 -8.44 35.65
CA PHE A 199 20.11 -7.44 34.89
C PHE A 199 19.99 -7.70 33.38
N TYR A 200 19.92 -6.65 32.58
CA TYR A 200 19.86 -6.70 31.13
C TYR A 200 20.83 -5.66 30.53
N ASN A 201 21.60 -6.06 29.51
CA ASN A 201 22.67 -5.24 28.89
C ASN A 201 22.41 -4.94 27.41
N GLU A 202 21.31 -5.41 26.85
CA GLU A 202 20.87 -5.07 25.50
C GLU A 202 19.43 -4.56 25.53
N LEU A 203 19.18 -3.47 24.79
CA LEU A 203 17.85 -2.94 24.51
C LEU A 203 17.62 -3.05 22.99
N ILE A 204 16.44 -3.51 22.60
CA ILE A 204 15.96 -3.49 21.22
C ILE A 204 14.67 -2.69 21.15
N ILE A 205 14.48 -1.89 20.10
CA ILE A 205 13.26 -1.11 19.85
C ILE A 205 12.80 -1.35 18.41
N ALA A 206 11.50 -1.48 18.23
CA ALA A 206 10.79 -1.69 16.97
C ALA A 206 11.08 -3.01 16.24
N LYS A 207 11.71 -3.97 16.91
CA LYS A 207 11.98 -5.33 16.45
C LYS A 207 11.94 -6.32 17.61
N ASP A 208 11.49 -7.55 17.39
CA ASP A 208 11.64 -8.66 18.35
C ASP A 208 13.04 -9.29 18.29
N PHE A 209 13.53 -9.86 19.40
CA PHE A 209 14.79 -10.61 19.43
C PHE A 209 14.76 -11.83 18.50
N ARG A 210 13.58 -12.44 18.32
CA ARG A 210 13.40 -13.47 17.30
C ARG A 210 13.64 -12.87 15.91
N ASP A 211 14.65 -13.38 15.21
CA ASP A 211 14.86 -13.07 13.80
C ASP A 211 14.11 -14.07 12.93
N LYS A 212 13.02 -13.61 12.30
CA LYS A 212 12.22 -14.40 11.35
C LYS A 212 12.07 -13.62 10.05
N LYS A 213 12.27 -14.31 8.93
CA LYS A 213 12.24 -13.72 7.58
C LYS A 213 11.38 -14.55 6.64
N SER A 214 10.79 -13.89 5.65
CA SER A 214 10.24 -14.51 4.43
C SER A 214 11.13 -14.11 3.26
N GLY A 215 11.95 -15.04 2.76
CA GLY A 215 13.04 -14.70 1.86
C GLY A 215 14.00 -13.69 2.51
N ILE A 216 14.11 -12.51 1.93
CA ILE A 216 14.95 -11.41 2.44
C ILE A 216 14.21 -10.48 3.41
N HIS A 217 12.90 -10.61 3.50
CA HIS A 217 12.04 -9.66 4.20
C HIS A 217 11.88 -10.03 5.68
N GLY A 218 12.23 -9.10 6.56
CA GLY A 218 12.01 -9.23 8.00
C GLY A 218 10.53 -9.25 8.37
N LEU A 219 10.13 -10.13 9.31
CA LEU A 219 8.73 -10.28 9.74
C LEU A 219 8.46 -9.81 11.18
N THR A 220 9.49 -9.44 11.93
CA THR A 220 9.41 -9.17 13.37
C THR A 220 9.55 -7.68 13.71
N PHE A 221 9.19 -6.81 12.76
CA PHE A 221 9.36 -5.36 12.81
C PHE A 221 8.00 -4.67 12.83
N ILE A 222 7.87 -3.59 13.60
CA ILE A 222 6.67 -2.75 13.54
C ILE A 222 6.80 -1.73 12.40
N ASN A 223 5.68 -1.43 11.72
CA ASN A 223 5.58 -0.26 10.85
C ASN A 223 4.83 0.86 11.60
N GLY A 224 5.56 1.85 12.11
CA GLY A 224 4.96 2.90 12.90
C GLY A 224 5.95 3.96 13.39
N ILE A 225 5.59 4.61 14.49
CA ILE A 225 6.40 5.59 15.21
C ILE A 225 6.65 5.07 16.63
N ALA A 226 7.88 5.24 17.11
CA ALA A 226 8.28 5.05 18.50
C ALA A 226 8.71 6.40 19.08
N ASP A 227 8.24 6.73 20.28
CA ASP A 227 8.57 7.99 20.95
C ASP A 227 8.61 7.80 22.49
N GLU A 228 9.30 8.70 23.18
CA GLU A 228 9.37 8.79 24.64
C GLU A 228 9.71 7.43 25.28
N ILE A 229 10.72 6.74 24.73
CA ILE A 229 11.19 5.45 25.24
C ILE A 229 11.93 5.68 26.56
N LYS A 230 11.53 4.99 27.62
CA LYS A 230 11.98 5.18 29.00
C LYS A 230 12.38 3.87 29.64
N ILE A 231 13.51 3.85 30.33
CA ILE A 231 13.94 2.74 31.19
C ILE A 231 14.40 3.23 32.56
N TRP A 232 14.09 2.47 33.61
CA TRP A 232 14.52 2.75 34.99
C TRP A 232 14.52 1.50 35.89
N ASN A 233 15.03 1.65 37.12
CA ASN A 233 15.46 0.55 37.99
C ASN A 233 14.49 0.13 39.09
N GLU A 234 13.47 0.91 39.43
CA GLU A 234 12.50 0.60 40.51
C GLU A 234 11.04 0.87 40.08
N PRO A 235 10.08 -0.03 40.34
CA PRO A 235 8.65 0.17 40.01
C PRO A 235 7.91 1.21 40.87
N SER A 236 8.61 2.04 41.65
CA SER A 236 7.95 2.94 42.61
C SER A 236 7.23 4.11 41.91
N ASP A 237 5.94 4.22 42.20
CA ASP A 237 4.98 5.22 41.73
C ASP A 237 4.51 5.13 40.26
N LEU A 238 3.99 3.97 39.87
CA LEU A 238 3.21 3.80 38.63
C LEU A 238 1.89 4.62 38.63
N SER A 239 1.46 5.16 39.78
CA SER A 239 0.25 5.98 39.87
C SER A 239 0.41 7.32 39.16
N SER A 240 1.59 7.94 39.28
CA SER A 240 1.96 9.16 38.54
C SER A 240 2.07 8.96 37.02
N ILE A 241 2.32 7.73 36.56
CA ILE A 241 2.40 7.39 35.12
C ILE A 241 1.02 7.45 34.49
N LYS A 242 -0.02 6.98 35.20
CA LYS A 242 -1.40 7.00 34.69
C LYS A 242 -1.85 8.42 34.34
N ASP A 243 -1.59 9.39 35.20
CA ASP A 243 -1.97 10.79 34.99
C ASP A 243 -1.23 11.41 33.80
N ASN A 244 0.09 11.18 33.71
CA ASN A 244 0.91 11.67 32.59
C ASN A 244 0.50 11.05 31.25
N VAL A 245 0.16 9.75 31.25
CA VAL A 245 -0.31 9.06 30.06
C VAL A 245 -1.67 9.60 29.63
N SER A 246 -2.60 9.72 30.58
CA SER A 246 -3.95 10.24 30.33
C SER A 246 -3.94 11.64 29.71
N ALA A 247 -2.98 12.49 30.07
CA ALA A 247 -2.84 13.84 29.51
C ALA A 247 -2.44 13.87 28.02
N LEU A 248 -1.90 12.76 27.49
CA LEU A 248 -1.45 12.66 26.10
C LEU A 248 -2.36 11.78 25.23
N LEU A 249 -3.26 10.99 25.84
CA LEU A 249 -4.24 10.18 25.10
C LEU A 249 -5.15 11.06 24.23
N GLY A 250 -5.58 10.51 23.09
CA GLY A 250 -6.47 11.20 22.15
C GLY A 250 -5.76 12.13 21.16
N LYS A 251 -4.44 12.35 21.28
CA LYS A 251 -3.66 12.93 20.19
C LYS A 251 -3.70 12.02 18.96
N LYS A 252 -3.79 12.61 17.77
CA LYS A 252 -3.73 11.86 16.51
C LYS A 252 -2.26 11.70 16.09
N PRO A 253 -1.77 10.48 15.80
CA PRO A 253 -0.46 10.31 15.20
C PRO A 253 -0.45 10.83 13.75
N VAL A 254 0.73 11.19 13.27
CA VAL A 254 0.99 11.56 11.86
C VAL A 254 1.90 10.48 11.27
N LEU A 255 1.29 9.41 10.74
CA LEU A 255 1.98 8.22 10.23
C LEU A 255 2.38 8.32 8.76
N THR A 256 2.00 9.41 8.11
CA THR A 256 2.44 9.84 6.78
C THR A 256 3.92 9.55 6.53
N ILE A 257 4.21 9.00 5.36
CA ILE A 257 5.57 8.67 4.96
C ILE A 257 6.35 9.97 4.71
N PRO A 258 7.51 10.20 5.35
CA PRO A 258 8.23 11.46 5.21
C PRO A 258 8.76 11.62 3.78
N GLU A 259 8.59 12.81 3.19
CA GLU A 259 9.05 13.11 1.82
C GLU A 259 10.54 12.82 1.60
N THR A 260 11.34 12.95 2.66
CA THR A 260 12.79 12.65 2.62
C THR A 260 13.08 11.20 2.23
N ARG A 261 12.15 10.27 2.47
CA ARG A 261 12.32 8.83 2.20
C ARG A 261 12.62 8.54 0.73
N PHE A 262 11.95 9.26 -0.18
CA PHE A 262 12.05 9.06 -1.63
C PHE A 262 12.59 10.28 -2.37
N LYS A 263 13.15 11.26 -1.65
CA LYS A 263 13.62 12.53 -2.23
C LYS A 263 14.60 12.35 -3.39
N ASN A 264 15.44 11.32 -3.34
CA ASN A 264 16.46 11.04 -4.35
C ASN A 264 16.05 9.92 -5.33
N ASP A 265 14.81 9.41 -5.25
CA ASP A 265 14.29 8.38 -6.15
C ASP A 265 13.59 9.06 -7.33
N PHE A 266 14.36 9.46 -8.35
CA PHE A 266 13.82 10.05 -9.58
C PHE A 266 13.07 9.04 -10.45
N SER A 267 13.23 7.73 -10.19
CA SER A 267 12.49 6.64 -10.84
C SER A 267 11.11 6.44 -10.23
N ARG A 268 10.82 6.98 -9.03
CA ARG A 268 9.49 6.95 -8.44
C ARG A 268 8.51 7.78 -9.28
N PRO A 269 7.41 7.18 -9.78
CA PRO A 269 6.37 7.90 -10.50
C PRO A 269 5.79 9.04 -9.65
N LYS A 270 5.47 10.16 -10.30
CA LYS A 270 5.00 11.40 -9.68
C LYS A 270 3.56 11.76 -10.02
N TYR A 271 2.96 11.13 -11.02
CA TYR A 271 1.56 11.35 -11.39
C TYR A 271 0.75 10.08 -11.64
N HIS A 272 1.40 8.91 -11.72
CA HIS A 272 0.70 7.64 -11.56
C HIS A 272 0.31 7.43 -10.10
N LEU A 273 -0.83 6.77 -9.88
CA LEU A 273 -1.24 6.40 -8.53
C LEU A 273 -0.42 5.19 -8.05
N LEU A 274 0.10 5.26 -6.82
CA LEU A 274 0.91 4.23 -6.18
C LEU A 274 0.80 4.37 -4.65
N PRO A 275 1.08 3.33 -3.85
CA PRO A 275 1.03 3.44 -2.40
C PRO A 275 2.12 4.39 -1.89
N ALA A 276 1.86 5.07 -0.78
CA ALA A 276 2.84 5.96 -0.16
C ALA A 276 4.17 5.25 0.12
N ALA A 277 4.13 3.97 0.51
CA ALA A 277 5.27 3.06 0.62
C ALA A 277 4.81 1.60 0.55
N ASN A 278 5.77 0.66 0.58
CA ASN A 278 5.53 -0.78 0.72
C ASN A 278 4.80 -1.37 -0.51
N TRP A 279 4.05 -2.46 -0.33
CA TRP A 279 3.53 -3.26 -1.43
C TRP A 279 2.04 -3.00 -1.68
N THR A 280 1.69 -2.85 -2.96
CA THR A 280 0.31 -2.91 -3.44
C THR A 280 0.14 -3.96 -4.52
N ASN A 281 -1.08 -4.37 -4.85
CA ASN A 281 -1.35 -5.15 -6.06
C ASN A 281 -2.65 -4.75 -6.74
N GLU A 282 -3.53 -5.66 -7.12
CA GLU A 282 -4.67 -5.37 -7.99
C GLU A 282 -5.52 -4.21 -7.45
N THR A 283 -5.86 -3.27 -8.34
CA THR A 283 -6.95 -2.33 -8.07
C THR A 283 -8.28 -3.06 -8.15
N HIS A 284 -9.22 -2.63 -7.33
CA HIS A 284 -10.60 -3.10 -7.36
C HIS A 284 -11.57 -2.04 -6.83
N GLY A 285 -12.86 -2.25 -7.09
CA GLY A 285 -13.92 -1.40 -6.53
C GLY A 285 -13.80 0.07 -6.91
N PHE A 286 -13.44 0.37 -8.17
CA PHE A 286 -13.45 1.73 -8.67
C PHE A 286 -14.89 2.21 -8.88
N PHE A 287 -15.30 3.31 -8.23
CA PHE A 287 -16.61 3.94 -8.46
C PHE A 287 -16.59 5.44 -8.16
N TYR A 288 -17.59 6.15 -8.66
CA TYR A 288 -17.88 7.54 -8.31
C TYR A 288 -19.12 7.60 -7.42
N HIS A 289 -19.01 8.25 -6.26
CA HIS A 289 -20.12 8.42 -5.31
C HIS A 289 -19.96 9.76 -4.59
N GLN A 290 -21.06 10.50 -4.42
CA GLN A 290 -21.10 11.78 -3.67
C GLN A 290 -19.92 12.72 -3.97
N ASP A 291 -19.74 13.02 -5.26
CA ASP A 291 -18.70 13.91 -5.78
C ASP A 291 -17.25 13.46 -5.60
N ARG A 292 -17.04 12.16 -5.40
CA ARG A 292 -15.72 11.57 -5.16
C ARG A 292 -15.54 10.25 -5.89
N TYR A 293 -14.35 10.08 -6.45
CA TYR A 293 -13.86 8.81 -6.97
C TYR A 293 -13.25 8.01 -5.82
N HIS A 294 -13.57 6.72 -5.73
CA HIS A 294 -12.99 5.78 -4.78
C HIS A 294 -12.38 4.62 -5.57
N ILE A 295 -11.19 4.18 -5.17
CA ILE A 295 -10.56 2.96 -5.69
C ILE A 295 -9.85 2.25 -4.54
N PHE A 296 -9.97 0.93 -4.50
CA PHE A 296 -9.39 0.07 -3.48
C PHE A 296 -8.29 -0.79 -4.09
N ASN A 297 -7.47 -1.39 -3.24
CA ASN A 297 -6.35 -2.20 -3.67
C ASN A 297 -5.93 -3.20 -2.61
N GLN A 298 -5.30 -4.29 -3.03
CA GLN A 298 -4.57 -5.13 -2.08
C GLN A 298 -3.37 -4.34 -1.54
N LYS A 299 -3.22 -4.27 -0.22
CA LYS A 299 -2.12 -3.54 0.45
C LYS A 299 -1.47 -4.39 1.53
N ASN A 300 -0.14 -4.42 1.51
CA ASN A 300 0.66 -4.83 2.66
C ASN A 300 1.50 -3.63 3.10
N ALA A 301 1.05 -2.93 4.14
CA ALA A 301 1.77 -1.77 4.67
C ALA A 301 2.99 -2.17 5.52
N SER A 302 3.13 -3.43 5.92
CA SER A 302 4.26 -3.88 6.74
C SER A 302 5.42 -4.44 5.91
N ASN A 303 5.23 -4.73 4.63
CA ASN A 303 6.25 -5.41 3.84
C ASN A 303 6.15 -5.18 2.33
N LEU A 304 7.11 -5.73 1.58
CA LEU A 304 7.24 -5.53 0.13
C LEU A 304 6.81 -6.76 -0.69
N PHE A 305 6.00 -7.64 -0.11
CA PHE A 305 5.54 -8.88 -0.74
C PHE A 305 4.09 -9.20 -0.35
N LEU A 306 3.49 -10.14 -1.09
CA LEU A 306 2.15 -10.67 -0.81
C LEU A 306 2.09 -11.36 0.56
N GLY A 307 1.54 -10.66 1.57
CA GLY A 307 1.29 -11.18 2.91
C GLY A 307 0.52 -10.17 3.74
N GLN A 308 -0.24 -10.63 4.75
CA GLN A 308 -1.08 -9.75 5.60
C GLN A 308 -1.91 -8.75 4.76
N ILE A 309 -2.63 -9.26 3.76
CA ILE A 309 -3.32 -8.42 2.78
C ILE A 309 -4.49 -7.71 3.43
N ASN A 310 -4.46 -6.38 3.36
CA ASN A 310 -5.54 -5.47 3.70
C ASN A 310 -6.13 -4.90 2.40
N TRP A 311 -7.30 -4.27 2.50
CA TRP A 311 -7.77 -3.37 1.44
C TRP A 311 -7.31 -1.96 1.72
N GLY A 312 -6.35 -1.46 0.92
CA GLY A 312 -6.05 -0.04 0.81
C GLY A 312 -7.19 0.71 0.13
N HIS A 313 -7.18 2.04 0.27
CA HIS A 313 -8.22 2.90 -0.26
C HIS A 313 -7.64 4.25 -0.68
N PHE A 314 -7.97 4.68 -1.88
CA PHE A 314 -7.68 6.02 -2.37
C PHE A 314 -8.98 6.72 -2.76
N SER A 315 -9.02 8.04 -2.55
CA SER A 315 -10.08 8.86 -3.12
C SER A 315 -9.56 10.10 -3.85
N SER A 316 -10.33 10.58 -4.82
CA SER A 316 -9.99 11.75 -5.63
C SER A 316 -11.25 12.53 -6.04
N LEU A 317 -11.09 13.84 -6.27
CA LEU A 317 -12.13 14.69 -6.84
C LEU A 317 -12.02 14.83 -8.37
N ASP A 318 -10.89 14.44 -8.96
CA ASP A 318 -10.52 14.77 -10.34
C ASP A 318 -9.80 13.65 -11.11
N LEU A 319 -9.60 12.47 -10.50
CA LEU A 319 -8.84 11.31 -10.99
C LEU A 319 -7.31 11.50 -11.04
N ILE A 320 -6.81 12.64 -10.56
CA ILE A 320 -5.40 13.03 -10.66
C ILE A 320 -4.80 13.22 -9.28
N ASN A 321 -5.42 14.06 -8.46
CA ASN A 321 -4.98 14.33 -7.09
C ASN A 321 -5.71 13.35 -6.16
N TRP A 322 -4.95 12.48 -5.49
CA TRP A 322 -5.47 11.40 -4.67
C TRP A 322 -5.13 11.60 -3.21
N THR A 323 -5.97 11.09 -2.32
CA THR A 323 -5.66 10.90 -0.91
C THR A 323 -5.68 9.41 -0.63
N GLU A 324 -4.57 8.86 -0.15
CA GLU A 324 -4.51 7.52 0.42
C GLU A 324 -5.08 7.54 1.83
N HIS A 325 -6.07 6.70 2.06
CA HIS A 325 -6.74 6.55 3.34
C HIS A 325 -6.15 5.39 4.15
N LYS A 326 -6.53 5.32 5.43
CA LYS A 326 -6.32 4.13 6.25
C LYS A 326 -6.91 2.90 5.54
N PRO A 327 -6.28 1.71 5.61
CA PRO A 327 -6.85 0.51 5.01
C PRO A 327 -8.26 0.24 5.54
N SER A 328 -9.22 0.15 4.62
CA SER A 328 -10.65 0.07 4.90
C SER A 328 -11.03 -1.17 5.71
N ILE A 329 -10.42 -2.31 5.41
CA ILE A 329 -10.62 -3.57 6.13
C ILE A 329 -9.30 -4.33 6.29
N THR A 330 -9.15 -5.02 7.42
CA THR A 330 -7.95 -5.80 7.82
C THR A 330 -8.33 -7.25 8.15
N PRO A 331 -7.46 -8.24 7.89
CA PRO A 331 -7.69 -9.64 8.26
C PRO A 331 -8.01 -9.84 9.74
N GLU A 332 -8.86 -10.82 10.05
CA GLU A 332 -9.18 -11.24 11.41
C GLU A 332 -9.05 -12.77 11.57
N PRO A 333 -8.93 -13.29 12.80
CA PRO A 333 -8.97 -14.72 13.03
C PRO A 333 -10.27 -15.34 12.51
N GLY A 334 -10.19 -16.47 11.80
CA GLY A 334 -11.36 -17.17 11.27
C GLY A 334 -11.37 -17.23 9.74
N TYR A 335 -12.36 -16.60 9.11
CA TYR A 335 -12.69 -16.81 7.70
C TYR A 335 -11.81 -16.03 6.71
N ASP A 336 -11.11 -14.96 7.14
CA ASP A 336 -10.19 -14.19 6.30
C ASP A 336 -8.76 -14.06 6.89
N CYS A 337 -8.39 -15.02 7.75
CA CYS A 337 -7.14 -15.01 8.54
C CYS A 337 -5.84 -15.05 7.70
N ASN A 338 -5.90 -15.54 6.46
CA ASN A 338 -4.78 -15.54 5.53
C ASN A 338 -4.69 -14.26 4.68
N GLY A 339 -5.72 -13.42 4.70
CA GLY A 339 -5.75 -12.16 3.97
C GLY A 339 -7.14 -11.82 3.45
N ILE A 340 -7.35 -10.53 3.19
CA ILE A 340 -8.52 -10.00 2.48
C ILE A 340 -8.09 -9.74 1.04
N TRP A 341 -8.39 -10.68 0.15
CA TRP A 341 -7.97 -10.64 -1.25
C TRP A 341 -8.94 -9.81 -2.10
N SER A 342 -8.69 -9.73 -3.40
CA SER A 342 -9.39 -8.82 -4.30
C SER A 342 -10.89 -9.10 -4.39
N GLY A 343 -11.59 -8.15 -5.00
CA GLY A 343 -13.04 -8.21 -5.13
C GLY A 343 -13.61 -7.03 -5.92
N HIS A 344 -14.75 -6.52 -5.47
CA HIS A 344 -15.45 -5.45 -6.14
C HIS A 344 -16.12 -4.51 -5.13
N ALA A 345 -16.57 -3.36 -5.60
CA ALA A 345 -17.44 -2.47 -4.86
C ALA A 345 -18.59 -2.04 -5.76
N VAL A 346 -19.79 -2.01 -5.21
CA VAL A 346 -21.00 -1.59 -5.94
C VAL A 346 -21.86 -0.67 -5.08
N ILE A 347 -22.68 0.14 -5.72
CA ILE A 347 -23.75 0.88 -5.05
C ILE A 347 -24.99 -0.01 -5.05
N ASN A 348 -25.48 -0.39 -3.87
CA ASN A 348 -26.67 -1.25 -3.76
C ASN A 348 -27.98 -0.49 -4.02
N ASP A 349 -29.10 -1.19 -3.88
CA ASP A 349 -30.45 -0.66 -4.14
C ASP A 349 -30.87 0.48 -3.19
N ASP A 350 -30.24 0.55 -2.02
CA ASP A 350 -30.43 1.62 -1.02
C ASP A 350 -29.45 2.78 -1.22
N ASN A 351 -28.80 2.86 -2.39
CA ASN A 351 -27.75 3.83 -2.71
C ASN A 351 -26.55 3.80 -1.73
N THR A 352 -26.31 2.64 -1.11
CA THR A 352 -25.22 2.43 -0.16
C THR A 352 -24.07 1.66 -0.84
N PRO A 353 -22.84 2.18 -0.84
CA PRO A 353 -21.66 1.44 -1.27
C PRO A 353 -21.48 0.14 -0.46
N VAL A 354 -21.14 -0.95 -1.13
CA VAL A 354 -20.83 -2.25 -0.51
C VAL A 354 -19.51 -2.75 -1.04
N LEU A 355 -18.56 -3.02 -0.15
CA LEU A 355 -17.35 -3.76 -0.49
C LEU A 355 -17.67 -5.24 -0.46
N ILE A 356 -17.29 -5.95 -1.51
CA ILE A 356 -17.40 -7.40 -1.59
C ILE A 356 -15.99 -7.91 -1.84
N TYR A 357 -15.43 -8.72 -0.95
CA TYR A 357 -14.03 -9.17 -0.99
C TYR A 357 -13.87 -10.69 -0.91
N THR A 358 -12.79 -11.21 -1.46
CA THR A 358 -12.41 -12.61 -1.28
C THR A 358 -11.83 -12.80 0.11
N ALA A 359 -12.49 -13.60 0.94
CA ALA A 359 -12.02 -13.97 2.26
C ALA A 359 -11.04 -15.16 2.16
N GLY A 360 -9.75 -14.90 2.40
CA GLY A 360 -8.72 -15.93 2.42
C GLY A 360 -8.65 -16.60 3.79
N GLY A 361 -9.31 -17.74 3.97
CA GLY A 361 -9.30 -18.50 5.21
C GLY A 361 -8.92 -19.96 5.00
N GLN A 362 -9.47 -20.85 5.86
CA GLN A 362 -9.37 -22.30 5.66
C GLN A 362 -10.05 -22.73 4.34
N LYS A 363 -11.16 -22.06 4.01
CA LYS A 363 -11.79 -22.11 2.69
C LYS A 363 -11.69 -20.72 2.08
N MET A 364 -11.63 -20.65 0.77
CA MET A 364 -11.86 -19.38 0.08
C MET A 364 -13.35 -19.05 0.18
N GLY A 365 -13.67 -17.80 0.49
CA GLY A 365 -15.04 -17.33 0.61
C GLY A 365 -15.23 -15.92 0.10
N VAL A 366 -16.44 -15.40 0.24
CA VAL A 366 -16.79 -14.02 -0.07
C VAL A 366 -17.27 -13.33 1.20
N GLY A 367 -16.67 -12.20 1.53
CA GLY A 367 -17.08 -11.33 2.62
C GLY A 367 -17.65 -10.01 2.11
N LEU A 368 -18.45 -9.36 2.94
CA LEU A 368 -19.02 -8.04 2.71
C LEU A 368 -18.54 -7.04 3.77
N ALA A 369 -18.43 -5.76 3.40
CA ALA A 369 -18.29 -4.66 4.33
C ALA A 369 -19.12 -3.45 3.89
N PHE A 370 -19.59 -2.68 4.87
CA PHE A 370 -20.47 -1.53 4.70
C PHE A 370 -19.82 -0.27 5.30
N PRO A 371 -20.10 0.92 4.75
CA PRO A 371 -19.52 2.16 5.25
C PRO A 371 -20.05 2.47 6.64
N LYS A 372 -19.18 3.03 7.49
CA LYS A 372 -19.50 3.54 8.83
C LYS A 372 -19.63 5.07 8.84
N ASP A 373 -19.16 5.72 7.78
CA ASP A 373 -19.22 7.16 7.57
C ASP A 373 -19.62 7.53 6.13
N GLU A 374 -20.01 8.79 5.92
CA GLU A 374 -20.41 9.30 4.60
C GLU A 374 -19.20 9.52 3.67
N ASN A 375 -18.01 9.72 4.23
CA ASN A 375 -16.78 9.90 3.46
C ASN A 375 -16.21 8.59 2.90
N LEU A 376 -16.79 7.45 3.31
CA LEU A 376 -16.37 6.10 2.94
C LEU A 376 -14.92 5.80 3.35
N THR A 377 -14.48 6.37 4.46
CA THR A 377 -13.12 6.20 5.03
C THR A 377 -13.10 5.20 6.17
N GLU A 378 -14.24 4.92 6.79
CA GLU A 378 -14.40 3.87 7.79
C GLU A 378 -15.40 2.81 7.31
N TRP A 379 -15.06 1.55 7.53
CA TRP A 379 -15.87 0.41 7.09
C TRP A 379 -16.02 -0.62 8.20
N VAL A 380 -17.16 -1.31 8.20
CA VAL A 380 -17.45 -2.40 9.12
C VAL A 380 -17.78 -3.65 8.33
N LYS A 381 -17.13 -4.77 8.68
CA LYS A 381 -17.42 -6.07 8.07
C LYS A 381 -18.84 -6.52 8.45
N TYR A 382 -19.51 -7.18 7.53
CA TYR A 382 -20.84 -7.71 7.78
C TYR A 382 -20.79 -8.84 8.80
N GLU A 383 -21.65 -8.76 9.82
CA GLU A 383 -21.67 -9.70 10.95
C GLU A 383 -21.90 -11.17 10.56
N LYS A 384 -22.54 -11.42 9.41
CA LYS A 384 -22.80 -12.78 8.91
C LYS A 384 -21.80 -13.24 7.87
N ASN A 385 -20.65 -12.57 7.76
CA ASN A 385 -19.57 -13.06 6.91
C ASN A 385 -19.10 -14.45 7.37
N PRO A 386 -18.62 -15.27 6.42
CA PRO A 386 -18.63 -15.07 4.98
C PRO A 386 -20.01 -15.39 4.35
N VAL A 387 -20.42 -14.64 3.33
CA VAL A 387 -21.70 -14.85 2.61
C VAL A 387 -21.66 -15.99 1.59
N ILE A 388 -20.46 -16.38 1.16
CA ILE A 388 -20.16 -17.61 0.41
C ILE A 388 -18.97 -18.27 1.09
N TRP A 389 -19.05 -19.57 1.39
CA TRP A 389 -18.00 -20.27 2.14
C TRP A 389 -17.54 -21.57 1.47
N GLY A 390 -16.53 -21.46 0.62
CA GLY A 390 -16.02 -22.54 -0.22
C GLY A 390 -16.66 -22.58 -1.61
N GLN A 391 -16.13 -23.47 -2.44
CA GLN A 391 -16.65 -23.76 -3.77
C GLN A 391 -18.01 -24.49 -3.70
N PRO A 392 -18.80 -24.47 -4.78
CA PRO A 392 -19.95 -25.35 -4.91
C PRO A 392 -19.53 -26.82 -4.87
N GLU A 393 -20.35 -27.68 -4.24
CA GLU A 393 -20.03 -29.10 -4.01
C GLU A 393 -19.76 -29.91 -5.28
N SER A 394 -20.29 -29.45 -6.42
CA SER A 394 -20.07 -30.08 -7.74
C SER A 394 -18.65 -29.93 -8.27
N TYR A 395 -17.78 -29.12 -7.65
CA TYR A 395 -16.41 -28.88 -8.08
C TYR A 395 -15.38 -29.33 -7.06
N THR A 396 -14.24 -29.78 -7.57
CA THR A 396 -13.11 -30.27 -6.77
C THR A 396 -12.07 -29.20 -6.48
N ARG A 397 -11.95 -28.16 -7.33
CA ARG A 397 -11.01 -27.05 -7.09
C ARG A 397 -11.53 -26.11 -5.99
N THR A 398 -10.62 -25.44 -5.30
CA THR A 398 -10.91 -24.67 -4.07
C THR A 398 -10.47 -23.20 -4.15
N ASP A 399 -9.97 -22.79 -5.30
CA ASP A 399 -9.28 -21.53 -5.54
C ASP A 399 -10.20 -20.44 -6.12
N LEU A 400 -11.48 -20.44 -5.73
CA LEU A 400 -12.44 -19.38 -6.06
C LEU A 400 -12.00 -18.04 -5.46
N ARG A 401 -11.94 -16.99 -6.29
CA ARG A 401 -11.60 -15.63 -5.85
C ARG A 401 -11.96 -14.58 -6.89
N ASP A 402 -11.86 -13.33 -6.47
CA ASP A 402 -11.97 -12.13 -7.30
C ASP A 402 -13.35 -12.01 -7.95
N GLN A 403 -14.34 -11.64 -7.15
CA GLN A 403 -15.70 -11.45 -7.65
C GLN A 403 -15.87 -10.14 -8.41
N TYR A 404 -16.78 -10.17 -9.39
CA TYR A 404 -17.37 -9.00 -10.04
C TYR A 404 -18.89 -9.04 -9.89
N VAL A 405 -19.49 -7.94 -9.44
CA VAL A 405 -20.91 -7.88 -9.08
C VAL A 405 -21.61 -6.81 -9.90
N TRP A 406 -22.78 -7.13 -10.44
CA TRP A 406 -23.63 -6.18 -11.15
C TRP A 406 -25.11 -6.47 -10.89
N LYS A 407 -25.98 -5.53 -11.25
CA LYS A 407 -27.43 -5.70 -11.22
C LYS A 407 -27.95 -5.83 -12.65
N GLU A 408 -28.82 -6.81 -12.89
CA GLU A 408 -29.54 -6.97 -14.15
C GLU A 408 -31.03 -7.20 -13.85
N LYS A 409 -31.88 -6.27 -14.29
CA LYS A 409 -33.31 -6.23 -13.94
C LYS A 409 -33.49 -6.22 -12.41
N ASP A 410 -34.25 -7.17 -11.87
CA ASP A 410 -34.59 -7.26 -10.45
C ASP A 410 -33.64 -8.17 -9.65
N ALA A 411 -32.50 -8.57 -10.22
CA ALA A 411 -31.56 -9.48 -9.57
C ALA A 411 -30.12 -8.94 -9.58
N TRP A 412 -29.43 -9.21 -8.49
CA TRP A 412 -27.99 -9.07 -8.37
C TRP A 412 -27.31 -10.34 -8.90
N TYR A 413 -26.26 -10.16 -9.68
CA TYR A 413 -25.42 -11.22 -10.21
C TYR A 413 -23.99 -11.01 -9.75
N MET A 414 -23.31 -12.13 -9.52
CA MET A 414 -21.90 -12.16 -9.17
C MET A 414 -21.23 -13.22 -10.02
N ILE A 415 -20.10 -12.86 -10.62
CA ILE A 415 -19.16 -13.86 -11.15
C ILE A 415 -17.95 -13.94 -10.27
N ILE A 416 -17.37 -15.13 -10.13
CA ILE A 416 -16.15 -15.37 -9.36
C ILE A 416 -15.14 -16.10 -10.25
N GLY A 417 -13.91 -15.61 -10.29
CA GLY A 417 -12.79 -16.26 -10.95
C GLY A 417 -12.57 -17.67 -10.41
N PHE A 418 -12.48 -18.64 -11.31
CA PHE A 418 -12.37 -20.04 -10.99
C PHE A 418 -11.66 -20.80 -12.11
N GLY A 419 -11.60 -22.10 -11.94
CA GLY A 419 -11.11 -23.00 -12.96
C GLY A 419 -11.71 -24.36 -12.70
N VAL A 420 -11.94 -25.09 -13.76
CA VAL A 420 -12.72 -26.32 -13.76
C VAL A 420 -11.86 -27.46 -14.27
N VAL A 421 -12.13 -28.65 -13.77
CA VAL A 421 -11.50 -29.89 -14.25
C VAL A 421 -12.60 -30.76 -14.84
N GLU A 422 -12.55 -30.96 -16.14
CA GLU A 422 -13.53 -31.77 -16.87
C GLU A 422 -12.79 -32.81 -17.71
N ASN A 423 -13.08 -34.09 -17.51
CA ASN A 423 -12.42 -35.19 -18.22
C ASN A 423 -10.87 -35.15 -18.15
N GLY A 424 -10.32 -34.63 -17.06
CA GLY A 424 -8.87 -34.47 -16.86
C GLY A 424 -8.26 -33.21 -17.51
N LEU A 425 -9.06 -32.37 -18.16
CA LEU A 425 -8.62 -31.10 -18.74
C LEU A 425 -8.93 -29.95 -17.76
N GLU A 426 -7.92 -29.13 -17.48
CA GLU A 426 -8.08 -27.92 -16.68
C GLU A 426 -8.37 -26.70 -17.56
N LYS A 427 -9.35 -25.90 -17.17
CA LYS A 427 -9.81 -24.72 -17.91
C LYS A 427 -10.04 -23.56 -16.95
N GLY A 428 -9.67 -22.34 -17.34
CA GLY A 428 -10.12 -21.13 -16.65
C GLY A 428 -11.63 -20.97 -16.79
N ALA A 429 -12.29 -20.47 -15.74
CA ALA A 429 -13.73 -20.32 -15.72
C ALA A 429 -14.18 -19.15 -14.83
N VAL A 430 -15.44 -18.76 -15.00
CA VAL A 430 -16.14 -17.88 -14.07
C VAL A 430 -17.43 -18.54 -13.60
N LEU A 431 -17.60 -18.67 -12.29
CA LEU A 431 -18.81 -19.21 -11.67
C LEU A 431 -19.86 -18.11 -11.51
N LEU A 432 -21.13 -18.40 -11.78
CA LEU A 432 -22.24 -17.46 -11.63
C LEU A 432 -23.02 -17.70 -10.33
N TYR A 433 -23.29 -16.61 -9.62
CA TYR A 433 -24.18 -16.56 -8.48
C TYR A 433 -25.25 -15.49 -8.70
N LYS A 434 -26.39 -15.68 -8.05
CA LYS A 434 -27.53 -14.76 -8.09
C LYS A 434 -28.04 -14.45 -6.70
N SER A 435 -28.43 -13.20 -6.48
CA SER A 435 -28.99 -12.71 -5.22
C SER A 435 -30.16 -11.76 -5.47
N LYS A 436 -31.05 -11.64 -4.49
CA LYS A 436 -32.09 -10.61 -4.46
C LYS A 436 -31.67 -9.37 -3.68
N ASP A 437 -30.71 -9.50 -2.77
CA ASP A 437 -30.44 -8.53 -1.71
C ASP A 437 -28.94 -8.28 -1.46
N ILE A 438 -28.07 -8.76 -2.36
CA ILE A 438 -26.60 -8.74 -2.32
C ILE A 438 -25.97 -9.53 -1.15
N LYS A 439 -26.76 -10.04 -0.20
CA LYS A 439 -26.29 -10.69 1.03
C LYS A 439 -26.43 -12.20 0.96
N GLU A 440 -27.51 -12.70 0.36
CA GLU A 440 -27.75 -14.13 0.19
C GLU A 440 -27.52 -14.53 -1.26
N TRP A 441 -26.52 -15.41 -1.49
CA TRP A 441 -26.10 -15.81 -2.83
C TRP A 441 -26.44 -17.27 -3.11
N LYS A 442 -27.08 -17.50 -4.25
CA LYS A 442 -27.33 -18.84 -4.78
C LYS A 442 -26.38 -19.11 -5.96
N PHE A 443 -25.61 -20.18 -5.88
CA PHE A 443 -24.86 -20.69 -7.03
C PHE A 443 -25.83 -21.11 -8.15
N ILE A 444 -25.54 -20.68 -9.38
CA ILE A 444 -26.34 -20.98 -10.56
C ILE A 444 -25.65 -22.06 -11.40
N ASP A 445 -24.50 -21.73 -11.99
CA ASP A 445 -23.73 -22.62 -12.87
C ASP A 445 -22.35 -21.99 -13.18
N THR A 446 -21.48 -22.67 -13.92
CA THR A 446 -20.37 -22.02 -14.66
C THR A 446 -20.97 -21.06 -15.69
N MET A 447 -20.68 -19.75 -15.62
CA MET A 447 -21.20 -18.79 -16.60
C MET A 447 -20.53 -18.96 -17.97
N PHE A 448 -19.21 -19.12 -17.93
CA PHE A 448 -18.33 -19.24 -19.08
C PHE A 448 -17.01 -19.90 -18.65
N GLU A 449 -16.42 -20.66 -19.56
CA GLU A 449 -15.14 -21.34 -19.38
C GLU A 449 -14.35 -21.32 -20.69
N GLY A 450 -13.03 -21.38 -20.56
CA GLY A 450 -12.11 -21.39 -21.69
C GLY A 450 -12.11 -22.73 -22.44
N ASP A 451 -11.64 -22.70 -23.67
CA ASP A 451 -11.37 -23.87 -24.48
C ASP A 451 -9.86 -23.97 -24.77
N PRO A 452 -9.10 -24.79 -24.03
CA PRO A 452 -7.65 -24.91 -24.17
C PRO A 452 -7.16 -25.25 -25.58
N ASP A 453 -8.00 -25.89 -26.41
CA ASP A 453 -7.65 -26.24 -27.79
C ASP A 453 -7.84 -25.06 -28.76
N ILE A 454 -8.52 -23.99 -28.33
CA ILE A 454 -8.90 -22.85 -29.19
C ILE A 454 -8.27 -21.54 -28.71
N ASP A 455 -8.31 -21.24 -27.42
CA ASP A 455 -8.09 -19.88 -26.92
C ASP A 455 -6.81 -19.67 -26.10
N ASP A 456 -6.17 -20.75 -25.60
CA ASP A 456 -5.06 -20.70 -24.63
C ASP A 456 -5.31 -19.68 -23.49
N SER A 457 -6.54 -19.63 -22.99
CA SER A 457 -6.97 -18.68 -21.96
C SER A 457 -6.48 -19.05 -20.55
N GLY A 458 -5.82 -20.20 -20.38
CA GLY A 458 -5.25 -20.68 -19.13
C GLY A 458 -6.16 -21.66 -18.38
N ILE A 459 -5.67 -22.12 -17.22
CA ILE A 459 -6.34 -23.13 -16.38
C ILE A 459 -7.12 -22.52 -15.21
N PHE A 460 -6.99 -21.21 -15.01
CA PHE A 460 -7.60 -20.45 -13.94
C PHE A 460 -7.59 -18.96 -14.31
N TRP A 461 -8.65 -18.24 -13.95
CA TRP A 461 -8.85 -16.82 -14.26
C TRP A 461 -8.99 -15.97 -13.01
N GLU A 462 -8.23 -14.87 -12.94
CA GLU A 462 -8.30 -13.84 -11.89
C GLU A 462 -9.02 -12.60 -12.38
N MET A 463 -9.51 -11.83 -11.40
CA MET A 463 -10.01 -10.47 -11.60
C MET A 463 -10.92 -10.33 -12.83
N PRO A 464 -12.00 -11.13 -12.93
CA PRO A 464 -12.95 -10.99 -14.00
C PRO A 464 -13.62 -9.62 -13.95
N VAL A 465 -13.94 -9.08 -15.11
CA VAL A 465 -14.75 -7.87 -15.29
C VAL A 465 -15.85 -8.20 -16.28
N PHE A 466 -17.10 -7.93 -15.89
CA PHE A 466 -18.27 -8.16 -16.75
C PHE A 466 -18.99 -6.85 -17.06
N TRP A 467 -18.45 -6.11 -18.02
CA TRP A 467 -18.85 -4.74 -18.29
C TRP A 467 -19.91 -4.65 -19.38
N LYS A 468 -21.03 -3.99 -19.10
CA LYS A 468 -22.12 -3.78 -20.06
C LYS A 468 -21.88 -2.51 -20.89
N HIS A 469 -22.06 -2.60 -22.19
CA HIS A 469 -21.97 -1.49 -23.14
C HIS A 469 -23.10 -1.56 -24.18
N GLY A 470 -24.17 -0.81 -23.94
CA GLY A 470 -25.41 -0.95 -24.69
C GLY A 470 -26.04 -2.33 -24.43
N ASP A 471 -26.31 -3.08 -25.51
CA ASP A 471 -26.88 -4.43 -25.45
C ASP A 471 -25.82 -5.55 -25.38
N LYS A 472 -24.53 -5.20 -25.43
CA LYS A 472 -23.41 -6.14 -25.40
C LYS A 472 -22.67 -6.08 -24.07
N TYR A 473 -21.91 -7.14 -23.80
CA TYR A 473 -21.06 -7.28 -22.63
C TYR A 473 -19.65 -7.59 -23.06
N THR A 474 -18.71 -7.11 -22.26
CA THR A 474 -17.32 -7.53 -22.25
C THR A 474 -17.09 -8.43 -21.05
N LEU A 475 -16.60 -9.65 -21.29
CA LEU A 475 -15.99 -10.49 -20.25
C LEU A 475 -14.49 -10.37 -20.39
N LEU A 476 -13.85 -9.64 -19.47
CA LEU A 476 -12.40 -9.59 -19.34
C LEU A 476 -11.96 -10.47 -18.18
N VAL A 477 -10.84 -11.17 -18.35
CA VAL A 477 -10.21 -12.01 -17.33
C VAL A 477 -8.70 -11.87 -17.36
N ASN A 478 -8.05 -12.22 -16.26
CA ASN A 478 -6.60 -12.31 -16.21
C ASN A 478 -6.20 -13.79 -16.18
N LYS A 479 -5.59 -14.26 -17.27
CA LYS A 479 -4.93 -15.57 -17.29
C LYS A 479 -3.81 -15.53 -16.27
N VAL A 480 -3.80 -16.45 -15.32
CA VAL A 480 -2.76 -16.55 -14.28
C VAL A 480 -1.47 -17.14 -14.85
N PRO A 481 -0.29 -16.74 -14.34
CA PRO A 481 0.96 -17.31 -14.81
C PRO A 481 0.98 -18.83 -14.65
N HIS A 482 1.29 -19.54 -15.73
CA HIS A 482 1.34 -21.01 -15.73
C HIS A 482 2.41 -21.50 -16.70
N LYS A 483 3.24 -22.46 -16.25
CA LYS A 483 4.35 -23.04 -17.05
C LYS A 483 5.27 -21.98 -17.69
N GLY A 484 5.57 -20.91 -16.96
CA GLY A 484 6.45 -19.83 -17.43
C GLY A 484 5.80 -18.81 -18.38
N ILE A 485 4.51 -18.96 -18.70
CA ILE A 485 3.73 -17.94 -19.41
C ILE A 485 3.32 -16.86 -18.41
N PRO A 486 3.63 -15.57 -18.63
CA PRO A 486 3.21 -14.49 -17.73
C PRO A 486 1.69 -14.30 -17.68
N ALA A 487 1.23 -13.64 -16.61
CA ALA A 487 -0.17 -13.25 -16.48
C ALA A 487 -0.58 -12.32 -17.64
N LYS A 488 -1.84 -12.39 -18.08
CA LYS A 488 -2.31 -11.59 -19.22
C LYS A 488 -3.78 -11.22 -19.13
N ALA A 489 -4.08 -9.93 -19.31
CA ALA A 489 -5.44 -9.44 -19.43
C ALA A 489 -5.98 -9.68 -20.85
N MET A 490 -7.09 -10.41 -20.95
CA MET A 490 -7.72 -10.80 -22.20
C MET A 490 -9.23 -10.67 -22.08
N TYR A 491 -9.93 -10.44 -23.19
CA TYR A 491 -11.37 -10.23 -23.17
C TYR A 491 -12.10 -10.81 -24.38
N TRP A 492 -13.37 -11.11 -24.17
CA TRP A 492 -14.36 -11.38 -25.19
C TRP A 492 -15.45 -10.33 -25.13
N THR A 493 -16.06 -10.04 -26.28
CA THR A 493 -17.34 -9.34 -26.36
C THR A 493 -18.44 -10.33 -26.73
N GLY A 494 -19.67 -10.06 -26.30
CA GLY A 494 -20.78 -10.98 -26.52
C GLY A 494 -22.07 -10.57 -25.82
N GLU A 495 -22.95 -11.55 -25.63
CA GLU A 495 -24.27 -11.37 -25.02
C GLU A 495 -24.39 -12.15 -23.71
N PHE A 496 -25.10 -11.55 -22.74
CA PHE A 496 -25.55 -12.26 -21.55
C PHE A 496 -26.99 -12.74 -21.76
N LYS A 497 -27.17 -14.05 -21.98
CA LYS A 497 -28.49 -14.64 -22.28
C LYS A 497 -28.67 -15.94 -21.51
N ASN A 498 -29.84 -16.09 -20.89
CA ASN A 498 -30.19 -17.26 -20.09
C ASN A 498 -29.11 -17.61 -19.06
N GLU A 499 -28.55 -16.59 -18.39
CA GLU A 499 -27.54 -16.77 -17.33
C GLU A 499 -26.22 -17.40 -17.83
N LYS A 500 -25.93 -17.26 -19.13
CA LYS A 500 -24.66 -17.62 -19.77
C LYS A 500 -24.11 -16.44 -20.56
N PHE A 501 -22.78 -16.38 -20.67
CA PHE A 501 -22.12 -15.48 -21.59
C PHE A 501 -21.87 -16.20 -22.92
N ILE A 502 -22.33 -15.60 -24.02
CA ILE A 502 -22.20 -16.13 -25.38
C ILE A 502 -21.25 -15.18 -26.12
N PRO A 503 -19.99 -15.56 -26.37
CA PRO A 503 -19.04 -14.67 -27.01
C PRO A 503 -19.31 -14.56 -28.51
N ASP A 504 -19.11 -13.36 -29.06
CA ASP A 504 -19.22 -13.09 -30.50
C ASP A 504 -18.07 -13.74 -31.29
N HIS A 505 -16.95 -14.01 -30.62
CA HIS A 505 -15.75 -14.65 -31.17
C HIS A 505 -15.23 -15.71 -30.22
N LYS A 506 -14.64 -16.81 -30.73
CA LYS A 506 -14.11 -17.87 -29.85
C LYS A 506 -12.81 -17.48 -29.15
N ILE A 507 -11.95 -16.73 -29.84
CA ILE A 507 -10.62 -16.36 -29.35
C ILE A 507 -10.71 -14.98 -28.69
N PRO A 508 -10.17 -14.79 -27.48
CA PRO A 508 -10.16 -13.51 -26.83
C PRO A 508 -9.17 -12.54 -27.48
N TYR A 509 -9.46 -11.25 -27.36
CA TYR A 509 -8.51 -10.19 -27.66
C TYR A 509 -7.62 -9.92 -26.43
N ASN A 510 -6.37 -9.52 -26.66
CA ASN A 510 -5.55 -8.99 -25.58
C ASN A 510 -6.00 -7.56 -25.27
N LEU A 511 -5.98 -7.17 -24.00
CA LEU A 511 -6.28 -5.78 -23.62
C LEU A 511 -5.16 -4.82 -24.08
N GLU A 512 -3.90 -5.25 -24.02
CA GLU A 512 -2.75 -4.46 -24.49
C GLU A 512 -1.98 -5.18 -25.60
N VAL A 513 -1.39 -4.40 -26.49
CA VAL A 513 -0.53 -4.90 -27.57
C VAL A 513 0.67 -5.66 -26.99
N VAL A 514 1.40 -5.02 -26.08
CA VAL A 514 2.43 -5.63 -25.26
C VAL A 514 1.92 -5.66 -23.83
N ASN A 515 1.76 -6.86 -23.30
CA ASN A 515 1.14 -7.07 -22.01
C ASN A 515 2.00 -6.56 -20.86
N ARG A 516 1.50 -5.56 -20.12
CA ARG A 516 1.96 -5.32 -18.75
C ARG A 516 0.89 -4.84 -17.79
N LEU A 517 -0.18 -4.23 -18.25
CA LEU A 517 -1.33 -3.82 -17.44
C LEU A 517 -2.26 -5.01 -17.22
N LEU A 518 -2.64 -5.25 -15.96
CA LEU A 518 -3.52 -6.35 -15.55
C LEU A 518 -4.68 -5.84 -14.70
N SER A 519 -5.72 -6.65 -14.56
CA SER A 519 -6.79 -6.47 -13.57
C SER A 519 -7.40 -5.06 -13.53
N PRO A 520 -7.89 -4.51 -14.66
CA PRO A 520 -8.49 -3.18 -14.68
C PRO A 520 -9.76 -3.13 -13.83
N SER A 521 -9.88 -2.08 -13.02
CA SER A 521 -11.15 -1.67 -12.41
C SER A 521 -11.81 -0.64 -13.30
N VAL A 522 -13.06 -0.87 -13.70
CA VAL A 522 -13.80 0.00 -14.63
C VAL A 522 -15.12 0.45 -14.04
N SER A 523 -15.42 1.74 -14.20
CA SER A 523 -16.71 2.36 -13.86
C SER A 523 -16.95 3.56 -14.77
N TYR A 524 -18.21 3.99 -14.87
CA TYR A 524 -18.50 5.31 -15.42
C TYR A 524 -18.01 6.39 -14.45
N ASP A 525 -17.36 7.41 -15.00
CA ASP A 525 -16.95 8.62 -14.26
C ASP A 525 -18.10 9.64 -14.19
N ARG A 526 -17.87 10.78 -13.53
CA ARG A 526 -18.88 11.86 -13.43
C ARG A 526 -19.28 12.46 -14.79
N SER A 527 -18.45 12.26 -15.81
CA SER A 527 -18.64 12.76 -17.17
C SER A 527 -19.33 11.74 -18.07
N GLY A 528 -19.66 10.55 -17.55
CA GLY A 528 -20.24 9.43 -18.29
C GLY A 528 -19.25 8.62 -19.13
N LEU A 529 -17.94 8.82 -18.94
CA LEU A 529 -16.88 8.07 -19.61
C LEU A 529 -16.62 6.76 -18.87
N ALA A 530 -16.57 5.64 -19.59
CA ALA A 530 -16.10 4.37 -19.03
C ALA A 530 -14.60 4.49 -18.74
N THR A 531 -14.26 4.67 -17.48
CA THR A 531 -12.91 4.94 -17.01
C THR A 531 -12.34 3.71 -16.33
N ALA A 532 -11.13 3.33 -16.73
CA ALA A 532 -10.40 2.19 -16.20
C ALA A 532 -9.07 2.60 -15.56
N ILE A 533 -8.77 2.01 -14.40
CA ILE A 533 -7.47 2.10 -13.72
C ILE A 533 -7.06 0.69 -13.33
N ALA A 534 -5.81 0.33 -13.59
CA ALA A 534 -5.36 -1.05 -13.54
C ALA A 534 -3.97 -1.19 -12.93
N ILE A 535 -3.63 -2.37 -12.42
CA ILE A 535 -2.30 -2.62 -11.85
C ILE A 535 -1.25 -2.76 -12.95
N ILE A 536 -0.10 -2.13 -12.73
CA ILE A 536 1.13 -2.28 -13.51
C ILE A 536 2.16 -2.90 -12.57
N PRO A 537 2.27 -4.23 -12.54
CA PRO A 537 3.16 -4.85 -11.59
C PRO A 537 4.62 -4.67 -12.00
N ASP A 538 5.47 -4.35 -11.02
CA ASP A 538 6.92 -4.52 -11.13
C ASP A 538 7.24 -6.00 -11.38
N GLU A 539 8.21 -6.23 -12.25
CA GLU A 539 8.85 -7.54 -12.41
C GLU A 539 10.30 -7.51 -11.90
N ILE A 540 10.63 -6.51 -11.06
CA ILE A 540 11.96 -6.37 -10.48
C ILE A 540 12.20 -7.46 -9.44
N GLY A 541 13.46 -7.85 -9.25
CA GLY A 541 13.82 -8.81 -8.20
C GLY A 541 13.55 -8.26 -6.80
N SER A 542 13.28 -9.15 -5.84
CA SER A 542 12.92 -8.77 -4.46
C SER A 542 13.94 -7.83 -3.81
N TRP A 543 15.23 -7.96 -4.12
CA TRP A 543 16.28 -7.05 -3.62
C TRP A 543 16.14 -5.61 -4.15
N ALA A 544 15.76 -5.43 -5.41
CA ALA A 544 15.51 -4.10 -5.95
C ALA A 544 14.28 -3.46 -5.28
N ALA A 545 13.19 -4.22 -5.15
CA ALA A 545 12.00 -3.77 -4.41
C ALA A 545 12.32 -3.42 -2.95
N TYR A 546 13.08 -4.28 -2.26
CA TYR A 546 13.57 -4.10 -0.89
C TYR A 546 14.31 -2.76 -0.71
N ASN A 547 15.17 -2.41 -1.66
CA ASN A 547 15.94 -1.16 -1.65
C ASN A 547 15.09 0.06 -2.04
N HIS A 548 14.14 -0.09 -2.97
CA HIS A 548 13.24 1.01 -3.36
C HIS A 548 12.27 1.37 -2.24
N GLY A 549 11.81 0.39 -1.44
CA GLY A 549 10.85 0.64 -0.36
C GLY A 549 9.40 0.78 -0.82
N TRP A 550 9.12 0.48 -2.09
CA TRP A 550 7.76 0.41 -2.65
C TRP A 550 7.71 -0.62 -3.78
N THR A 551 6.51 -1.13 -4.10
CA THR A 551 6.31 -2.10 -5.18
C THR A 551 4.92 -1.94 -5.79
N HIS A 552 4.88 -2.04 -7.12
CA HIS A 552 3.70 -1.92 -7.98
C HIS A 552 3.14 -0.48 -8.01
N LEU A 553 2.42 -0.16 -9.08
CA LEU A 553 1.68 1.10 -9.24
C LEU A 553 0.50 0.87 -10.18
N TYR A 554 -0.30 1.90 -10.40
CA TYR A 554 -1.46 1.82 -11.28
C TYR A 554 -1.28 2.66 -12.52
N SER A 555 -1.97 2.27 -13.59
CA SER A 555 -2.04 3.05 -14.81
C SER A 555 -2.62 4.44 -14.54
N ILE A 556 -2.30 5.38 -15.43
CA ILE A 556 -3.12 6.58 -15.57
C ILE A 556 -4.59 6.16 -15.81
N PRO A 557 -5.57 7.02 -15.46
CA PRO A 557 -6.95 6.78 -15.86
C PRO A 557 -7.05 6.70 -17.38
N ARG A 558 -7.60 5.60 -17.89
CA ARG A 558 -7.85 5.34 -19.31
C ARG A 558 -9.34 5.40 -19.59
N VAL A 559 -9.74 5.96 -20.72
CA VAL A 559 -11.10 5.88 -21.24
C VAL A 559 -11.20 4.67 -22.16
N TRP A 560 -12.20 3.83 -21.92
CA TRP A 560 -12.59 2.72 -22.78
C TRP A 560 -13.74 3.14 -23.69
N ASN A 561 -13.52 3.06 -24.99
CA ASN A 561 -14.56 3.20 -26.00
C ASN A 561 -14.82 1.84 -26.63
N PHE A 562 -16.08 1.46 -26.73
CA PHE A 562 -16.46 0.21 -27.37
C PHE A 562 -16.78 0.47 -28.83
N ASN A 563 -16.00 -0.16 -29.73
CA ASN A 563 -16.16 0.00 -31.17
C ASN A 563 -16.04 -1.36 -31.87
N ASN A 564 -17.10 -1.79 -32.55
CA ASN A 564 -17.15 -3.04 -33.33
C ASN A 564 -16.63 -4.27 -32.56
N GLY A 565 -17.02 -4.42 -31.30
CA GLY A 565 -16.62 -5.56 -30.47
C GLY A 565 -15.20 -5.46 -29.87
N LEU A 566 -14.52 -4.33 -30.03
CA LEU A 566 -13.19 -4.06 -29.47
C LEU A 566 -13.24 -2.95 -28.42
N ILE A 567 -12.32 -3.05 -27.45
CA ILE A 567 -12.02 -1.98 -26.49
C ILE A 567 -10.94 -1.08 -27.10
N GLU A 568 -11.32 0.12 -27.47
CA GLU A 568 -10.40 1.19 -27.84
C GLU A 568 -10.03 2.01 -26.59
N GLN A 569 -8.74 2.25 -26.38
CA GLN A 569 -8.20 2.93 -25.20
C GLN A 569 -7.63 4.30 -25.55
N SER A 570 -7.91 5.27 -24.68
CA SER A 570 -7.30 6.60 -24.74
C SER A 570 -7.00 7.14 -23.33
N PRO A 571 -6.04 8.05 -23.16
CA PRO A 571 -5.76 8.66 -21.87
C PRO A 571 -6.91 9.59 -21.44
N HIS A 572 -7.26 9.56 -20.16
CA HIS A 572 -8.37 10.37 -19.65
C HIS A 572 -8.10 11.88 -19.78
N PRO A 573 -9.07 12.70 -20.21
CA PRO A 573 -8.89 14.15 -20.39
C PRO A 573 -8.41 14.90 -19.14
N SER A 574 -8.71 14.40 -17.94
CA SER A 574 -8.25 14.98 -16.67
C SER A 574 -6.73 15.13 -16.58
N LEU A 575 -5.95 14.28 -17.27
CA LEU A 575 -4.48 14.33 -17.28
C LEU A 575 -3.95 15.67 -17.81
N ARG A 576 -4.73 16.41 -18.60
CA ARG A 576 -4.34 17.74 -19.10
C ARG A 576 -4.06 18.74 -17.97
N GLN A 577 -4.60 18.51 -16.77
CA GLN A 577 -4.35 19.33 -15.58
C GLN A 577 -2.88 19.29 -15.13
N LEU A 578 -2.16 18.21 -15.47
CA LEU A 578 -0.75 18.03 -15.16
C LEU A 578 0.16 18.80 -16.11
N ARG A 579 -0.34 19.25 -17.27
CA ARG A 579 0.49 19.91 -18.29
C ARG A 579 1.12 21.19 -17.75
N GLY A 580 2.44 21.26 -17.86
CA GLY A 580 3.26 22.46 -17.71
C GLY A 580 3.63 23.02 -19.07
N ASP A 581 4.90 23.39 -19.22
CA ASP A 581 5.40 24.02 -20.44
C ASP A 581 5.25 23.10 -21.65
N ARG A 582 4.83 23.70 -22.77
CA ARG A 582 4.62 23.01 -24.06
C ARG A 582 5.81 23.28 -24.99
N ILE A 583 6.28 22.22 -25.64
CA ILE A 583 7.23 22.28 -26.74
C ILE A 583 6.52 21.78 -28.00
N GLU A 584 6.64 22.54 -29.07
CA GLU A 584 6.12 22.16 -30.39
C GLU A 584 7.30 21.90 -31.33
N ILE A 585 7.28 20.74 -31.97
CA ILE A 585 8.28 20.29 -32.92
C ILE A 585 7.60 20.17 -34.27
N SER A 586 7.94 21.10 -35.17
CA SER A 586 7.47 21.13 -36.55
C SER A 586 7.80 19.82 -37.28
N GLU A 587 7.16 19.59 -38.43
CA GLU A 587 7.47 18.42 -39.25
C GLU A 587 8.95 18.38 -39.63
N ASN A 588 9.62 17.27 -39.29
CA ASN A 588 11.01 16.99 -39.57
C ASN A 588 11.14 15.71 -40.41
N ILE A 589 12.14 15.67 -41.28
CA ILE A 589 12.57 14.45 -41.96
C ILE A 589 13.56 13.73 -41.05
N ILE A 590 13.30 12.44 -40.79
CA ILE A 590 14.12 11.59 -39.96
C ILE A 590 14.72 10.52 -40.86
N SER A 591 16.05 10.43 -40.86
CA SER A 591 16.80 9.48 -41.67
C SER A 591 17.59 8.53 -40.76
N LYS A 592 17.98 7.37 -41.30
CA LYS A 592 18.80 6.40 -40.57
C LYS A 592 20.05 7.04 -39.97
N GLY A 593 20.29 6.79 -38.67
CA GLY A 593 21.44 7.30 -37.94
C GLY A 593 21.37 8.78 -37.55
N LYS A 594 20.24 9.47 -37.83
CA LYS A 594 19.98 10.86 -37.43
C LYS A 594 18.64 10.94 -36.70
N PRO A 595 18.56 10.45 -35.46
CA PRO A 595 17.32 10.50 -34.70
C PRO A 595 16.91 11.94 -34.39
N LEU A 596 15.61 12.19 -34.31
CA LEU A 596 15.02 13.45 -33.88
C LEU A 596 14.94 13.47 -32.34
N LYS A 597 15.72 14.34 -31.70
CA LYS A 597 15.64 14.56 -30.25
C LYS A 597 14.35 15.31 -29.90
N LEU A 598 13.56 14.78 -28.98
CA LEU A 598 12.30 15.36 -28.51
C LEU A 598 12.44 16.06 -27.14
N ALA A 599 13.21 15.47 -26.21
CA ALA A 599 13.47 16.01 -24.88
C ALA A 599 14.80 15.45 -24.32
N ASP A 600 15.38 16.09 -23.29
CA ASP A 600 16.67 15.70 -22.69
C ASP A 600 16.90 16.18 -21.24
N ASN A 601 15.85 16.51 -20.49
CA ASN A 601 16.00 17.12 -19.17
C ASN A 601 14.88 16.80 -18.16
N ASN A 602 14.01 15.82 -18.43
CA ASN A 602 12.89 15.50 -17.54
C ASN A 602 12.45 14.02 -17.65
N HIS A 603 12.01 13.44 -16.53
CA HIS A 603 11.47 12.08 -16.44
C HIS A 603 9.92 12.04 -16.39
N GLN A 604 9.26 13.20 -16.40
CA GLN A 604 7.81 13.36 -16.40
C GLN A 604 7.36 14.09 -17.67
N LEU A 605 6.88 13.33 -18.65
CA LEU A 605 6.55 13.84 -19.99
C LEU A 605 5.23 13.30 -20.52
N GLU A 606 4.50 14.14 -21.25
CA GLU A 606 3.47 13.75 -22.19
C GLU A 606 3.95 14.10 -23.60
N ILE A 607 3.87 13.15 -24.53
CA ILE A 607 4.30 13.36 -25.93
C ILE A 607 3.16 12.93 -26.85
N LYS A 608 2.80 13.78 -27.80
CA LYS A 608 1.94 13.46 -28.94
C LYS A 608 2.76 13.56 -30.20
N ALA A 609 3.08 12.44 -30.82
CA ALA A 609 3.85 12.39 -32.05
C ALA A 609 3.01 11.82 -33.19
N THR A 610 2.98 12.51 -34.33
CA THR A 610 2.41 11.98 -35.58
C THR A 610 3.57 11.59 -36.48
N VAL A 611 3.62 10.33 -36.87
CA VAL A 611 4.68 9.75 -37.71
C VAL A 611 4.08 9.29 -39.03
N ASN A 612 4.68 9.70 -40.15
CA ASN A 612 4.40 9.20 -41.48
C ASN A 612 5.53 8.24 -41.88
N PRO A 613 5.37 6.91 -41.70
CA PRO A 613 6.47 5.96 -41.81
C PRO A 613 7.04 5.86 -43.23
N ASN A 614 6.24 6.18 -44.25
CA ASN A 614 6.64 6.14 -45.66
C ASN A 614 7.27 4.79 -46.06
N GLY A 615 6.67 3.69 -45.60
CA GLY A 615 7.18 2.34 -45.84
C GLY A 615 8.41 1.94 -45.02
N SER A 616 8.82 2.74 -44.03
CA SER A 616 9.86 2.33 -43.07
C SER A 616 9.47 1.03 -42.36
N LYS A 617 10.39 0.07 -42.31
CA LYS A 617 10.12 -1.23 -41.69
C LYS A 617 10.45 -1.25 -40.20
N LYS A 618 11.29 -0.32 -39.73
CA LYS A 618 11.66 -0.19 -38.31
C LYS A 618 11.81 1.26 -37.89
N PHE A 619 10.88 1.71 -37.04
CA PHE A 619 10.87 3.05 -36.48
C PHE A 619 10.28 3.05 -35.07
N GLY A 620 10.64 4.04 -34.27
CA GLY A 620 10.18 4.14 -32.89
C GLY A 620 10.97 5.13 -32.05
N PHE A 621 11.02 4.89 -30.74
CA PHE A 621 11.55 5.81 -29.75
C PHE A 621 12.68 5.18 -28.94
N TYR A 622 13.71 5.98 -28.63
CA TYR A 622 14.56 5.76 -27.46
C TYR A 622 13.97 6.56 -26.30
N ILE A 623 13.76 5.89 -25.17
CA ILE A 623 13.23 6.46 -23.94
C ILE A 623 14.31 6.39 -22.86
N HIS A 624 14.45 7.48 -22.10
CA HIS A 624 15.42 7.59 -20.99
C HIS A 624 16.83 7.19 -21.43
N LYS A 625 17.21 7.69 -22.61
CA LYS A 625 18.56 7.55 -23.13
C LYS A 625 19.48 8.52 -22.40
N ASN A 626 20.71 8.10 -22.14
CA ASN A 626 21.74 8.97 -21.59
C ASN A 626 22.83 9.29 -22.62
N PHE A 627 23.65 10.30 -22.34
CA PHE A 627 24.57 10.90 -23.33
C PHE A 627 25.62 9.91 -23.88
N ASP A 628 26.11 8.99 -23.04
CA ASP A 628 27.11 7.98 -23.43
C ASP A 628 26.49 6.71 -24.07
N ASN A 629 25.16 6.65 -24.21
CA ASN A 629 24.39 5.50 -24.71
C ASN A 629 24.54 4.21 -23.89
N SER A 630 24.98 4.28 -22.63
CA SER A 630 25.06 3.12 -21.75
C SER A 630 23.70 2.69 -21.21
N GLU A 631 22.72 3.60 -21.17
CA GLU A 631 21.38 3.37 -20.63
C GLU A 631 20.32 3.96 -21.56
N TYR A 632 19.35 3.14 -22.01
CA TYR A 632 18.16 3.51 -22.78
C TYR A 632 17.17 2.35 -22.90
N THR A 633 15.88 2.66 -23.06
CA THR A 633 14.86 1.70 -23.51
C THR A 633 14.49 1.99 -24.96
N LYS A 634 14.49 0.97 -25.82
CA LYS A 634 14.13 1.14 -27.24
C LYS A 634 12.76 0.53 -27.52
N ILE A 635 11.79 1.36 -27.91
CA ILE A 635 10.42 0.96 -28.21
C ILE A 635 10.17 1.19 -29.70
N TYR A 636 9.83 0.17 -30.47
CA TYR A 636 9.72 0.31 -31.92
C TYR A 636 8.74 -0.65 -32.57
N TYR A 637 8.27 -0.29 -33.76
CA TYR A 637 7.51 -1.18 -34.63
C TYR A 637 8.45 -1.94 -35.57
N ASP A 638 8.29 -3.26 -35.67
CA ASP A 638 8.97 -4.12 -36.65
C ASP A 638 7.94 -4.63 -37.67
N ALA A 639 7.90 -3.96 -38.83
CA ALA A 639 6.98 -4.31 -39.90
C ALA A 639 7.26 -5.68 -40.54
N THR A 640 8.49 -6.20 -40.41
CA THR A 640 8.83 -7.52 -40.97
C THR A 640 8.11 -8.62 -40.21
N ASN A 641 7.95 -8.42 -38.90
CA ASN A 641 7.32 -9.38 -37.99
C ASN A 641 5.89 -8.98 -37.58
N GLU A 642 5.40 -7.82 -38.04
CA GLU A 642 4.14 -7.19 -37.61
C GLU A 642 4.02 -7.18 -36.07
N GLU A 643 4.98 -6.54 -35.41
CA GLU A 643 5.04 -6.47 -33.95
C GLU A 643 5.54 -5.13 -33.41
N VAL A 644 5.02 -4.73 -32.24
CA VAL A 644 5.64 -3.74 -31.38
C VAL A 644 6.67 -4.44 -30.50
N VAL A 645 7.86 -3.88 -30.39
CA VAL A 645 8.98 -4.40 -29.61
C VAL A 645 9.40 -3.39 -28.55
N ILE A 646 9.54 -3.86 -27.32
CA ILE A 646 10.12 -3.13 -26.20
C ILE A 646 11.44 -3.82 -25.85
N ASP A 647 12.56 -3.25 -26.28
CA ASP A 647 13.89 -3.74 -26.01
C ASP A 647 14.47 -3.03 -24.79
N GLN A 648 14.53 -3.77 -23.68
CA GLN A 648 14.97 -3.27 -22.38
C GLN A 648 16.40 -3.71 -22.04
N ARG A 649 17.15 -4.29 -22.99
CA ARG A 649 18.49 -4.84 -22.72
C ARG A 649 19.51 -3.81 -22.22
N TYR A 650 19.24 -2.54 -22.44
CA TYR A 650 20.05 -1.41 -21.99
C TYR A 650 19.26 -0.46 -21.08
N SER A 651 18.08 -0.87 -20.58
CA SER A 651 17.15 0.03 -19.87
C SER A 651 17.58 0.43 -18.45
N SER A 652 18.54 -0.30 -17.87
CA SER A 652 18.99 -0.09 -16.51
C SER A 652 20.41 -0.62 -16.32
N LEU A 653 21.20 0.12 -15.53
CA LEU A 653 22.48 -0.35 -14.98
C LEU A 653 22.33 -0.98 -13.58
N GLN A 654 21.14 -0.90 -12.98
CA GLN A 654 20.89 -1.39 -11.63
C GLN A 654 20.84 -2.92 -11.59
N THR A 655 21.33 -3.51 -10.49
CA THR A 655 21.21 -4.95 -10.27
C THR A 655 19.76 -5.36 -9.99
N TYR A 656 19.40 -6.59 -10.37
CA TYR A 656 18.06 -7.16 -10.17
C TYR A 656 16.92 -6.50 -10.96
N ILE A 657 17.22 -5.60 -11.90
CA ILE A 657 16.27 -5.13 -12.90
C ILE A 657 16.32 -6.06 -14.13
N PRO A 658 15.17 -6.60 -14.60
CA PRO A 658 15.14 -7.46 -15.78
C PRO A 658 15.47 -6.70 -17.07
N LEU A 659 16.40 -7.26 -17.86
CA LEU A 659 16.85 -6.71 -19.13
C LEU A 659 16.31 -7.55 -20.31
N ASN A 660 14.99 -7.53 -20.49
CA ASN A 660 14.27 -8.39 -21.42
C ASN A 660 13.87 -7.69 -22.73
N ILE A 661 13.61 -8.47 -23.78
CA ILE A 661 12.88 -7.99 -24.97
C ILE A 661 11.45 -8.49 -24.86
N ARG A 662 10.49 -7.58 -25.02
CA ARG A 662 9.05 -7.89 -25.06
C ARG A 662 8.48 -7.54 -26.41
N LYS A 663 7.49 -8.33 -26.84
CA LYS A 663 6.92 -8.23 -28.18
C LYS A 663 5.41 -8.44 -28.11
N GLY A 664 4.71 -7.74 -28.99
CA GLY A 664 3.27 -7.83 -29.14
C GLY A 664 2.89 -7.77 -30.61
N LYS A 665 2.07 -8.71 -31.10
CA LYS A 665 1.60 -8.68 -32.48
C LYS A 665 0.73 -7.45 -32.69
N TYR A 666 1.05 -6.70 -33.74
CA TYR A 666 0.39 -5.46 -34.05
C TYR A 666 0.55 -5.14 -35.53
N LYS A 667 -0.49 -4.61 -36.16
CA LYS A 667 -0.46 -4.28 -37.58
C LYS A 667 -0.66 -2.79 -37.77
N LEU A 668 0.29 -2.16 -38.46
CA LEU A 668 0.20 -0.78 -38.91
C LEU A 668 0.13 -0.71 -40.43
N ASP A 669 -0.65 0.24 -40.94
CA ASP A 669 -0.52 0.70 -42.32
C ASP A 669 0.66 1.67 -42.42
N LEU A 670 1.74 1.23 -43.07
CA LEU A 670 2.98 1.98 -43.21
C LEU A 670 2.90 3.19 -44.15
N PHE A 671 1.79 3.34 -44.88
CA PHE A 671 1.54 4.45 -45.79
C PHE A 671 0.52 5.46 -45.23
N SER A 672 -0.04 5.17 -44.07
CA SER A 672 -0.88 6.09 -43.30
C SER A 672 -0.08 6.74 -42.16
N SER A 673 -0.57 7.87 -41.67
CA SER A 673 -0.03 8.48 -40.46
C SER A 673 -0.34 7.61 -39.24
N VAL A 674 0.63 7.50 -38.34
CA VAL A 674 0.51 6.81 -37.05
C VAL A 674 0.66 7.83 -35.94
N ASP A 675 -0.35 7.93 -35.08
CA ASP A 675 -0.33 8.80 -33.92
C ASP A 675 0.10 8.01 -32.68
N PHE A 676 1.12 8.49 -31.99
CA PHE A 676 1.57 7.99 -30.70
C PHE A 676 1.28 9.05 -29.63
N HIS A 677 0.57 8.64 -28.58
CA HIS A 677 0.38 9.44 -27.37
C HIS A 677 1.08 8.72 -26.21
N ILE A 678 2.18 9.28 -25.74
CA ILE A 678 3.13 8.64 -24.82
C ILE A 678 3.12 9.40 -23.49
N PHE A 679 3.02 8.68 -22.40
CA PHE A 679 3.19 9.19 -21.03
C PHE A 679 4.41 8.51 -20.41
N ILE A 680 5.31 9.31 -19.85
CA ILE A 680 6.55 8.86 -19.19
C ILE A 680 6.55 9.43 -17.78
N ASP A 681 6.74 8.58 -16.78
CA ASP A 681 6.74 8.98 -15.37
C ASP A 681 7.76 8.21 -14.54
N GLY A 682 9.01 8.66 -14.55
CA GLY A 682 10.10 7.99 -13.82
C GLY A 682 10.30 6.57 -14.35
N SER A 683 9.70 5.58 -13.68
CA SER A 683 9.86 4.16 -13.98
C SER A 683 8.75 3.51 -14.81
N VAL A 684 7.86 4.29 -15.43
CA VAL A 684 6.76 3.75 -16.25
C VAL A 684 6.58 4.53 -17.55
N VAL A 685 6.22 3.80 -18.60
CA VAL A 685 5.84 4.33 -19.92
C VAL A 685 4.51 3.71 -20.34
N GLU A 686 3.53 4.54 -20.66
CA GLU A 686 2.27 4.14 -21.28
C GLU A 686 2.18 4.77 -22.68
N VAL A 687 1.87 3.95 -23.69
CA VAL A 687 1.78 4.39 -25.10
C VAL A 687 0.42 4.02 -25.66
N PHE A 688 -0.27 5.00 -26.24
CA PHE A 688 -1.51 4.82 -27.00
C PHE A 688 -1.21 5.04 -28.48
N ILE A 689 -1.68 4.13 -29.32
CA ILE A 689 -1.49 4.16 -30.77
C ILE A 689 -2.84 4.44 -31.42
N ASN A 690 -2.91 5.50 -32.23
CA ASN A 690 -4.10 5.91 -32.99
C ASN A 690 -5.37 6.13 -32.13
N SER A 691 -5.22 6.36 -30.81
CA SER A 691 -6.32 6.38 -29.83
C SER A 691 -7.19 5.11 -29.82
N LYS A 692 -6.57 3.97 -30.14
CA LYS A 692 -7.25 2.66 -30.23
C LYS A 692 -6.57 1.64 -29.33
N ASP A 693 -5.30 1.38 -29.60
CA ASP A 693 -4.55 0.35 -28.91
C ASP A 693 -3.59 0.98 -27.92
N ALA A 694 -3.22 0.22 -26.89
CA ALA A 694 -2.26 0.69 -25.89
C ALA A 694 -1.30 -0.41 -25.47
N PHE A 695 -0.17 0.00 -24.91
CA PHE A 695 0.71 -0.88 -24.16
C PHE A 695 1.43 -0.11 -23.05
N THR A 696 1.88 -0.87 -22.05
CA THR A 696 2.57 -0.37 -20.88
C THR A 696 3.92 -1.05 -20.74
N THR A 697 4.90 -0.34 -20.18
CA THR A 697 6.13 -0.97 -19.71
C THR A 697 6.72 -0.24 -18.52
N ARG A 698 7.44 -0.99 -17.70
CA ARG A 698 8.29 -0.45 -16.63
C ARG A 698 9.71 -0.26 -17.15
N ILE A 699 10.38 0.78 -16.69
CA ILE A 699 11.78 1.11 -16.99
C ILE A 699 12.44 1.57 -15.69
N PHE A 700 13.72 1.30 -15.43
CA PHE A 700 14.34 1.67 -14.15
C PHE A 700 15.74 2.25 -14.38
N PRO A 701 15.85 3.44 -15.01
CA PRO A 701 17.15 4.05 -15.22
C PRO A 701 17.89 4.25 -13.89
N GLN A 702 19.20 4.02 -13.88
CA GLN A 702 20.06 4.26 -12.72
C GLN A 702 20.58 5.70 -12.68
N LYS A 703 20.81 6.33 -13.83
CA LYS A 703 21.39 7.66 -13.89
C LYS A 703 20.31 8.73 -14.00
N GLU A 704 20.46 9.80 -13.22
CA GLU A 704 19.52 10.94 -13.24
C GLU A 704 19.56 11.71 -14.58
N ASP A 705 20.64 11.59 -15.36
CA ASP A 705 20.74 12.20 -16.69
C ASP A 705 20.15 11.31 -17.82
N SER A 706 19.63 10.12 -17.51
CA SER A 706 18.91 9.23 -18.42
C SER A 706 17.50 9.76 -18.73
N CYS A 707 17.43 10.94 -19.33
CA CYS A 707 16.18 11.67 -19.58
C CYS A 707 15.99 12.04 -21.06
N GLN A 708 16.86 11.57 -21.95
CA GLN A 708 16.77 11.86 -23.37
C GLN A 708 15.71 10.99 -24.06
N ILE A 709 14.88 11.64 -24.87
CA ILE A 709 13.88 11.02 -25.74
C ILE A 709 14.24 11.32 -27.20
N GLU A 710 14.29 10.28 -28.03
CA GLU A 710 14.58 10.39 -29.45
C GLU A 710 13.59 9.57 -30.28
N LEU A 711 13.19 10.08 -31.44
CA LEU A 711 12.44 9.36 -32.47
C LEU A 711 13.37 8.97 -33.62
N PHE A 712 13.33 7.70 -34.05
CA PHE A 712 14.27 7.16 -35.04
C PHE A 712 13.58 6.29 -36.10
N THR A 713 14.27 6.12 -37.24
CA THR A 713 14.04 5.09 -38.26
C THR A 713 15.36 4.34 -38.54
N GLU A 714 15.30 3.06 -38.92
CA GLU A 714 16.49 2.26 -39.27
C GLU A 714 16.71 2.08 -40.78
N ASP A 715 15.77 2.54 -41.61
CA ASP A 715 15.78 2.32 -43.05
C ASP A 715 15.36 3.57 -43.85
N THR A 716 14.11 3.64 -44.30
CA THR A 716 13.57 4.68 -45.16
C THR A 716 13.36 5.96 -44.37
N GLU A 717 13.54 7.11 -45.04
CA GLU A 717 13.20 8.40 -44.45
C GLU A 717 11.72 8.48 -44.13
N MET A 718 11.42 8.93 -42.91
CA MET A 718 10.06 9.17 -42.44
C MET A 718 9.90 10.64 -42.08
N LYS A 719 8.66 11.10 -42.02
CA LYS A 719 8.34 12.43 -41.51
C LYS A 719 7.69 12.32 -40.15
N ALA A 720 8.02 13.20 -39.23
CA ALA A 720 7.33 13.27 -37.96
C ALA A 720 7.24 14.70 -37.43
N LYS A 721 6.17 14.95 -36.68
CA LYS A 721 5.98 16.15 -35.87
C LYS A 721 5.58 15.72 -34.47
N ALA A 722 5.82 16.57 -33.48
CA ALA A 722 5.44 16.25 -32.11
C ALA A 722 5.03 17.49 -31.30
N GLU A 723 4.18 17.26 -30.33
CA GLU A 723 3.91 18.18 -29.23
C GLU A 723 4.28 17.47 -27.93
N LEU A 724 4.92 18.20 -27.03
CA LEU A 724 5.36 17.66 -25.75
C LEU A 724 4.98 18.60 -24.62
N TRP A 725 4.64 18.04 -23.46
CA TRP A 725 4.46 18.79 -22.22
C TRP A 725 5.32 18.18 -21.12
N TYR A 726 5.98 19.04 -20.35
CA TYR A 726 6.51 18.65 -19.05
C TYR A 726 5.35 18.51 -18.07
N LEU A 727 5.23 17.36 -17.43
CA LEU A 727 4.13 17.11 -16.50
C LEU A 727 4.52 17.48 -15.07
N LYS A 728 3.61 18.17 -14.40
CA LYS A 728 3.66 18.44 -12.96
C LYS A 728 3.37 17.14 -12.19
N SER A 729 3.83 17.07 -10.95
CA SER A 729 3.44 16.00 -10.04
C SER A 729 1.96 16.09 -9.69
N ALA A 730 1.30 14.94 -9.59
CA ALA A 730 0.02 14.86 -8.91
C ALA A 730 0.22 15.05 -7.40
N LYS A 731 -0.80 15.56 -6.70
CA LYS A 731 -0.80 15.58 -5.24
C LYS A 731 -1.33 14.24 -4.75
N ILE A 732 -0.44 13.44 -4.18
CA ILE A 732 -0.79 12.20 -3.48
C ILE A 732 -0.63 12.47 -1.98
N ASN A 733 -1.75 12.71 -1.31
CA ASN A 733 -1.80 12.96 0.13
C ASN A 733 -2.04 11.65 0.89
N THR A 734 -1.78 11.66 2.19
CA THR A 734 -2.22 10.65 3.15
C THR A 734 -3.06 11.33 4.24
N ASP A 735 -4.05 10.66 4.81
CA ASP A 735 -4.90 11.20 5.89
C ASP A 735 -4.59 10.64 7.29
N PHE A 736 -3.41 10.01 7.43
CA PHE A 736 -3.02 9.25 8.61
C PHE A 736 -1.62 9.56 9.14
#